data_AF-A0A560SNE9-F1
#
_entry.id   AF-A0A560SNE9-F1
#
_cell.length_a   1.000
_cell.length_b   1.000
_cell.length_c   1.000
_cell.angle_alpha   90.00
_cell.angle_beta   90.00
_cell.angle_gamma   90.00
#
_symmetry.space_group_name_H-M   'P 1'
#
loop_
_entity.id
_entity.type
_entity.pdbx_description
1 polymer ?
#
loop_
_entity_poly.entity_id
_entity_poly.type
_entity_poly.pdbx_seq_one_letter_code
_entity_poly.pdbx_strand_id
1 'polypeptide(L)'
;MNSRQQFEYRANTQIITLSEVTHEFFEPERLRLQLSPKVLKKPFDIGSFAYVIRGKNESIFDDRGTPVGIESFVENRRELIMRLLETFVGQRELTVLTRLRNTEYLIDWLNAKGYREFFASAAQAQQAYRDYTAHLNHQINHQKLKPATGKNMQVFFSMIIELLYPESSHHILAGAVSIIAERGSEKPARTAHVEVYRDVCLAIARQCSAFVLTRQSYPLVVSIRDYEVVGFPSNHGWVGPFKESPLGYNAGARRIATTEEYLAASEKLGRKRPFKSTVKCALAEAKAFLDAANRDERYWHRLNVAGLAVKAYASLFLMITGATPTEFQQFNYADALDVEKSPLKKELSAVKFRAGGKATLYNIGQSTGLPLLKEYLKLREWILNGTTHERLFFSMPSAGERVSASKEFSEFRAVYLLPKFFKTLNGTFLDPKVPILSPRKMRKHKSLGMHAAAVSPSTVAATLNHSVAVNLSTYSDANPEQQEAEFGQFWQAMRRAAKVAFERSQRPAEGKIPTAAGHCDGFNQPIPARDLGAVSIEPNCGSQYGCLYCEHYICHSDEEDLHKIVSLQYVINAVRKAAPDTTHAEALYKELSIRIEFILEALGKRSDEVQQLVEAIKTKVFEYGELTPFWESRLSRYEKMGVSF
;
A
#
# COMPACT_ATOMS: atom_id res chain seq x y z
N MET A 1 -24.78 -24.17 -35.95
CA MET A 1 -25.53 -23.20 -36.78
C MET A 1 -25.10 -21.80 -36.38
N ASN A 2 -24.17 -21.20 -37.13
CA ASN A 2 -23.71 -19.83 -36.95
C ASN A 2 -24.68 -18.89 -37.67
N SER A 3 -25.67 -18.32 -36.96
CA SER A 3 -26.23 -17.05 -37.42
C SER A 3 -25.16 -15.99 -37.15
N ARG A 4 -24.72 -15.27 -38.17
CA ARG A 4 -23.99 -14.02 -37.96
C ARG A 4 -24.97 -13.09 -37.24
N GLN A 5 -24.85 -12.97 -35.92
CA GLN A 5 -25.68 -12.07 -35.14
C GLN A 5 -25.37 -10.64 -35.60
N GLN A 6 -26.34 -10.00 -36.24
CA GLN A 6 -26.24 -8.63 -36.70
C GLN A 6 -26.37 -7.71 -35.49
N PHE A 7 -25.34 -6.91 -35.24
CA PHE A 7 -25.33 -5.91 -34.17
C PHE A 7 -25.86 -4.59 -34.72
N GLU A 8 -26.82 -3.98 -34.02
CA GLU A 8 -27.46 -2.74 -34.43
C GLU A 8 -27.47 -1.72 -33.30
N TYR A 9 -27.41 -0.44 -33.66
CA TYR A 9 -27.61 0.65 -32.71
C TYR A 9 -29.11 0.88 -32.53
N ARG A 10 -29.58 0.96 -31.27
CA ARG A 10 -30.98 1.26 -30.98
C ARG A 10 -31.37 2.62 -31.54
N ALA A 11 -32.46 2.68 -32.29
CA ALA A 11 -33.06 3.94 -32.72
C ALA A 11 -33.72 4.64 -31.52
N ASN A 12 -33.78 5.99 -31.56
CA ASN A 12 -34.51 6.83 -30.60
C ASN A 12 -34.09 6.67 -29.13
N THR A 13 -32.79 6.46 -28.85
CA THR A 13 -32.32 6.47 -27.45
C THR A 13 -32.47 7.87 -26.83
N GLN A 14 -32.95 7.93 -25.59
CA GLN A 14 -33.10 9.17 -24.83
C GLN A 14 -31.91 9.36 -23.88
N ILE A 15 -31.30 10.56 -23.91
CA ILE A 15 -30.27 10.94 -22.94
C ILE A 15 -30.93 11.61 -21.75
N ILE A 16 -30.64 11.10 -20.56
CA ILE A 16 -31.12 11.64 -19.28
C ILE A 16 -29.94 12.04 -18.39
N THR A 17 -30.19 12.91 -17.43
CA THR A 17 -29.24 13.39 -16.43
C THR A 17 -29.59 12.83 -15.04
N LEU A 18 -28.68 13.00 -14.07
CA LEU A 18 -28.92 12.55 -12.69
C LEU A 18 -30.10 13.24 -11.99
N SER A 19 -30.52 14.43 -12.45
CA SER A 19 -31.71 15.09 -11.93
C SER A 19 -33.02 14.49 -12.44
N GLU A 20 -32.96 13.72 -13.52
CA GLU A 20 -34.14 13.16 -14.19
C GLU A 20 -34.36 11.68 -13.84
N VAL A 21 -33.49 11.07 -13.02
CA VAL A 21 -33.54 9.63 -12.69
C VAL A 21 -34.77 9.24 -11.87
N THR A 22 -35.47 10.20 -11.28
CA THR A 22 -36.71 9.99 -10.52
C THR A 22 -37.97 10.08 -11.38
N HIS A 23 -37.84 10.38 -12.69
CA HIS A 23 -38.97 10.38 -13.61
C HIS A 23 -39.41 8.94 -13.93
N GLU A 24 -40.68 8.76 -14.26
CA GLU A 24 -41.18 7.49 -14.79
C GLU A 24 -40.80 7.35 -16.27
N PHE A 25 -40.23 6.20 -16.63
CA PHE A 25 -39.83 5.88 -18.00
C PHE A 25 -40.52 4.60 -18.47
N PHE A 26 -41.32 4.70 -19.53
CA PHE A 26 -42.04 3.55 -20.11
C PHE A 26 -41.14 2.60 -20.93
N GLU A 27 -40.06 3.12 -21.51
CA GLU A 27 -39.11 2.36 -22.33
C GLU A 27 -37.67 2.51 -21.79
N PRO A 28 -37.38 2.01 -20.57
CA PRO A 28 -36.08 2.22 -19.93
C PRO A 28 -34.90 1.59 -20.69
N GLU A 29 -35.15 0.62 -21.57
CA GLU A 29 -34.18 0.04 -22.49
C GLU A 29 -33.65 1.03 -23.55
N ARG A 30 -34.28 2.19 -23.70
CA ARG A 30 -33.84 3.27 -24.60
C ARG A 30 -33.02 4.36 -23.89
N LEU A 31 -32.81 4.25 -22.58
CA LEU A 31 -32.18 5.29 -21.79
C LEU A 31 -30.64 5.27 -21.85
N ARG A 32 -30.06 6.46 -21.81
CA ARG A 32 -28.61 6.69 -21.68
C ARG A 32 -28.36 7.78 -20.65
N LEU A 33 -27.54 7.50 -19.65
CA LEU A 33 -27.28 8.40 -18.53
C LEU A 33 -26.05 9.28 -18.78
N GLN A 34 -26.24 10.58 -18.89
CA GLN A 34 -25.18 11.58 -18.96
C GLN A 34 -24.70 11.96 -17.54
N LEU A 35 -23.41 11.78 -17.31
CA LEU A 35 -22.69 12.30 -16.13
C LEU A 35 -21.92 13.57 -16.51
N SER A 36 -21.29 14.27 -15.56
CA SER A 36 -20.43 15.41 -15.88
C SER A 36 -19.33 15.02 -16.88
N PRO A 37 -19.01 15.88 -17.86
CA PRO A 37 -17.90 15.65 -18.79
C PRO A 37 -16.53 15.43 -18.11
N LYS A 38 -16.39 15.86 -16.84
CA LYS A 38 -15.21 15.60 -15.99
C LYS A 38 -15.11 14.15 -15.54
N VAL A 39 -16.24 13.42 -15.46
CA VAL A 39 -16.35 12.03 -15.00
C VAL A 39 -16.45 11.08 -16.19
N LEU A 40 -17.40 11.32 -17.08
CA LEU A 40 -17.58 10.55 -18.30
C LEU A 40 -17.98 11.50 -19.44
N LYS A 41 -17.15 11.57 -20.49
CA LYS A 41 -17.39 12.50 -21.61
C LYS A 41 -18.66 12.19 -22.40
N LYS A 42 -19.12 10.94 -22.39
CA LYS A 42 -20.28 10.47 -23.16
C LYS A 42 -21.35 9.91 -22.22
N PRO A 43 -22.61 9.85 -22.67
CA PRO A 43 -23.65 9.14 -21.92
C PRO A 43 -23.31 7.66 -21.78
N PHE A 44 -23.45 7.13 -20.57
CA PHE A 44 -23.40 5.70 -20.30
C PHE A 44 -24.69 5.04 -20.76
N ASP A 45 -24.60 3.97 -21.54
CA ASP A 45 -25.78 3.32 -22.12
C ASP A 45 -26.38 2.27 -21.18
N ILE A 46 -27.12 2.74 -20.17
CA ILE A 46 -27.78 1.90 -19.18
C ILE A 46 -28.89 1.05 -19.81
N GLY A 47 -29.59 1.55 -20.83
CA GLY A 47 -30.64 0.81 -21.53
C GLY A 47 -30.14 -0.48 -22.19
N SER A 48 -28.84 -0.54 -22.54
CA SER A 48 -28.23 -1.74 -23.12
C SER A 48 -28.32 -2.96 -22.19
N PHE A 49 -28.54 -2.77 -20.89
CA PHE A 49 -28.68 -3.84 -19.91
C PHE A 49 -29.87 -4.76 -20.19
N ALA A 50 -30.88 -4.28 -20.91
CA ALA A 50 -32.05 -5.06 -21.31
C ALA A 50 -31.76 -6.14 -22.38
N TYR A 51 -30.54 -6.21 -22.92
CA TYR A 51 -30.18 -7.10 -24.02
C TYR A 51 -29.14 -8.15 -23.60
N VAL A 52 -29.33 -9.40 -24.04
CA VAL A 52 -28.38 -10.49 -23.76
C VAL A 52 -27.15 -10.39 -24.66
N ILE A 53 -27.33 -10.01 -25.93
CA ILE A 53 -26.25 -9.93 -26.91
C ILE A 53 -25.86 -8.47 -27.08
N ARG A 54 -24.68 -8.11 -26.58
CA ARG A 54 -24.13 -6.74 -26.60
C ARG A 54 -22.77 -6.73 -27.30
N GLY A 55 -22.59 -5.79 -28.22
CA GLY A 55 -21.35 -5.59 -28.96
C GLY A 55 -20.46 -4.53 -28.32
N LYS A 56 -19.38 -4.18 -29.02
CA LYS A 56 -18.47 -3.08 -28.64
C LYS A 56 -18.41 -2.06 -29.75
N ASN A 57 -18.34 -0.78 -29.38
CA ASN A 57 -18.12 0.29 -30.35
C ASN A 57 -16.72 0.15 -30.97
N GLU A 58 -16.62 0.40 -32.26
CA GLU A 58 -15.35 0.39 -33.00
C GLU A 58 -14.40 1.49 -32.52
N SER A 59 -14.96 2.62 -32.05
CA SER A 59 -14.21 3.77 -31.57
C SER A 59 -14.62 4.17 -30.16
N ILE A 60 -13.62 4.51 -29.34
CA ILE A 60 -13.82 5.15 -28.03
C ILE A 60 -14.45 6.54 -28.13
N PHE A 61 -14.63 7.10 -29.34
CA PHE A 61 -15.28 8.39 -29.63
C PHE A 61 -16.71 8.26 -30.19
N ASP A 62 -17.16 7.04 -30.50
CA ASP A 62 -18.54 6.76 -30.92
C ASP A 62 -19.55 6.92 -29.78
N ASP A 63 -20.47 7.87 -29.92
CA ASP A 63 -21.48 8.23 -28.93
C ASP A 63 -22.88 7.73 -29.28
N ARG A 64 -23.04 6.79 -30.21
CA ARG A 64 -24.36 6.23 -30.59
C ARG A 64 -24.96 5.26 -29.58
N GLY A 65 -24.20 4.91 -28.52
CA GLY A 65 -24.59 3.92 -27.52
C GLY A 65 -23.89 2.57 -27.75
N THR A 66 -24.30 1.54 -27.02
CA THR A 66 -23.81 0.16 -27.14
C THR A 66 -24.64 -0.58 -28.21
N PRO A 67 -24.02 -1.15 -29.26
CA PRO A 67 -24.73 -1.92 -30.27
C PRO A 67 -25.20 -3.24 -29.66
N VAL A 68 -26.40 -3.69 -30.01
CA VAL A 68 -27.05 -4.86 -29.44
C VAL A 68 -27.65 -5.73 -30.55
N GLY A 69 -27.83 -7.03 -30.28
CA GLY A 69 -28.71 -7.85 -31.10
C GLY A 69 -30.16 -7.54 -30.71
N ILE A 70 -30.95 -6.92 -31.59
CA ILE A 70 -32.30 -6.44 -31.27
C ILE A 70 -33.20 -7.59 -30.75
N GLU A 71 -33.11 -8.75 -31.37
CA GLU A 71 -33.82 -9.99 -30.97
C GLU A 71 -33.40 -10.57 -29.61
N SER A 72 -32.36 -10.01 -28.98
CA SER A 72 -31.87 -10.45 -27.67
C SER A 72 -32.47 -9.67 -26.50
N PHE A 73 -33.50 -8.86 -26.77
CA PHE A 73 -34.23 -8.09 -25.78
C PHE A 73 -34.91 -8.99 -24.75
N VAL A 74 -34.83 -8.60 -23.47
CA VAL A 74 -35.46 -9.29 -22.34
C VAL A 74 -36.24 -8.28 -21.52
N GLU A 75 -37.57 -8.31 -21.65
CA GLU A 75 -38.48 -7.33 -21.03
C GLU A 75 -38.34 -7.25 -19.51
N ASN A 76 -38.14 -8.39 -18.82
CA ASN A 76 -37.97 -8.44 -17.36
C ASN A 76 -36.79 -7.60 -16.85
N ARG A 77 -35.80 -7.29 -17.70
CA ARG A 77 -34.64 -6.46 -17.32
C ARG A 77 -34.95 -4.96 -17.25
N ARG A 78 -36.13 -4.52 -17.71
CA ARG A 78 -36.61 -3.14 -17.54
C ARG A 78 -36.66 -2.76 -16.05
N GLU A 79 -37.15 -3.67 -15.21
CA GLU A 79 -37.26 -3.47 -13.76
C GLU A 79 -35.88 -3.21 -13.12
N LEU A 80 -34.85 -3.97 -13.51
CA LEU A 80 -33.49 -3.74 -13.05
C LEU A 80 -33.00 -2.32 -13.37
N ILE A 81 -33.24 -1.84 -14.60
CA ILE A 81 -32.81 -0.51 -15.02
C ILE A 81 -33.48 0.55 -14.15
N MET A 82 -34.80 0.44 -13.96
CA MET A 82 -35.58 1.39 -13.14
C MET A 82 -35.10 1.41 -11.69
N ARG A 83 -35.02 0.24 -11.02
CA ARG A 83 -34.53 0.13 -9.64
C ARG A 83 -33.11 0.65 -9.47
N LEU A 84 -32.25 0.43 -10.47
CA LEU A 84 -30.89 0.92 -10.43
C LEU A 84 -30.83 2.45 -10.52
N LEU A 85 -31.66 3.07 -11.38
CA LEU A 85 -31.78 4.52 -11.51
C LEU A 85 -32.21 5.18 -10.20
N GLU A 86 -33.20 4.62 -9.51
CA GLU A 86 -33.65 5.09 -8.19
C GLU A 86 -32.50 5.15 -7.17
N THR A 87 -31.56 4.20 -7.24
CA THR A 87 -30.44 4.15 -6.30
C THR A 87 -29.42 5.27 -6.51
N PHE A 88 -29.45 5.98 -7.64
CA PHE A 88 -28.47 7.02 -7.96
C PHE A 88 -28.79 8.38 -7.34
N VAL A 89 -30.00 8.56 -6.81
CA VAL A 89 -30.43 9.81 -6.17
C VAL A 89 -29.47 10.19 -5.03
N GLY A 90 -28.98 11.43 -5.06
CA GLY A 90 -28.06 11.98 -4.05
C GLY A 90 -26.64 11.40 -4.06
N GLN A 91 -26.30 10.51 -5.01
CA GLN A 91 -24.96 9.93 -5.09
C GLN A 91 -23.99 10.83 -5.87
N ARG A 92 -22.70 10.73 -5.52
CA ARG A 92 -21.63 11.34 -6.31
C ARG A 92 -21.54 10.65 -7.67
N GLU A 93 -21.40 11.42 -8.74
CA GLU A 93 -21.37 10.88 -10.11
C GLU A 93 -20.30 9.80 -10.33
N LEU A 94 -19.13 9.93 -9.69
CA LEU A 94 -18.09 8.90 -9.77
C LEU A 94 -18.52 7.56 -9.13
N THR A 95 -19.33 7.63 -8.07
CA THR A 95 -19.94 6.45 -7.44
C THR A 95 -20.95 5.82 -8.40
N VAL A 96 -21.80 6.63 -9.04
CA VAL A 96 -22.75 6.17 -10.06
C VAL A 96 -22.02 5.45 -11.20
N LEU A 97 -20.96 6.05 -11.77
CA LEU A 97 -20.16 5.42 -12.81
C LEU A 97 -19.57 4.07 -12.37
N THR A 98 -19.11 3.98 -11.12
CA THR A 98 -18.55 2.74 -10.57
C THR A 98 -19.63 1.65 -10.47
N ARG A 99 -20.83 2.02 -10.00
CA ARG A 99 -21.98 1.10 -9.94
C ARG A 99 -22.38 0.61 -11.32
N LEU A 100 -22.54 1.51 -12.29
CA LEU A 100 -22.87 1.18 -13.68
C LEU A 100 -21.89 0.18 -14.30
N ARG A 101 -20.58 0.40 -14.13
CA ARG A 101 -19.55 -0.52 -14.62
C ARG A 101 -19.58 -1.88 -13.93
N ASN A 102 -19.86 -1.92 -12.63
CA ASN A 102 -20.00 -3.18 -11.90
C ASN A 102 -21.24 -3.94 -12.36
N THR A 103 -22.37 -3.25 -12.61
CA THR A 103 -23.57 -3.86 -13.17
C THR A 103 -23.29 -4.42 -14.56
N GLU A 104 -22.64 -3.63 -15.42
CA GLU A 104 -22.28 -4.06 -16.78
C GLU A 104 -21.46 -5.35 -16.76
N TYR A 105 -20.43 -5.42 -15.89
CA TYR A 105 -19.59 -6.59 -15.72
C TYR A 105 -20.36 -7.81 -15.20
N LEU A 106 -21.26 -7.62 -14.22
CA LEU A 106 -22.12 -8.68 -13.72
C LEU A 106 -23.04 -9.21 -14.82
N ILE A 107 -23.68 -8.32 -15.60
CA ILE A 107 -24.56 -8.69 -16.70
C ILE A 107 -23.82 -9.48 -17.77
N ASP A 108 -22.61 -9.04 -18.16
CA ASP A 108 -21.80 -9.79 -19.12
C ASP A 108 -21.46 -11.19 -18.62
N TRP A 109 -21.15 -11.32 -17.33
CA TRP A 109 -20.88 -12.62 -16.73
C TRP A 109 -22.13 -13.51 -16.70
N LEU A 110 -23.28 -12.95 -16.30
CA LEU A 110 -24.56 -13.65 -16.28
C LEU A 110 -24.93 -14.16 -17.68
N ASN A 111 -24.84 -13.28 -18.69
CA ASN A 111 -25.09 -13.62 -20.09
C ASN A 111 -24.17 -14.75 -20.56
N ALA A 112 -22.86 -14.67 -20.26
CA ALA A 112 -21.87 -15.68 -20.64
C ALA A 112 -22.11 -17.06 -19.98
N LYS A 113 -22.80 -17.08 -18.84
CA LYS A 113 -23.20 -18.31 -18.12
C LYS A 113 -24.61 -18.80 -18.45
N GLY A 114 -25.30 -18.13 -19.38
CA GLY A 114 -26.63 -18.52 -19.83
C GLY A 114 -27.78 -17.98 -18.98
N TYR A 115 -27.50 -17.11 -18.00
CA TYR A 115 -28.53 -16.40 -17.23
C TYR A 115 -29.14 -15.28 -18.09
N ARG A 116 -30.23 -15.59 -18.79
CA ARG A 116 -30.91 -14.65 -19.71
C ARG A 116 -31.82 -13.66 -18.99
N GLU A 117 -32.64 -14.12 -18.06
CA GLU A 117 -33.50 -13.24 -17.24
C GLU A 117 -32.73 -12.77 -16.01
N PHE A 118 -33.11 -11.64 -15.40
CA PHE A 118 -32.65 -11.28 -14.06
C PHE A 118 -33.41 -12.10 -13.03
N PHE A 119 -33.15 -13.41 -13.12
CA PHE A 119 -33.72 -14.54 -12.39
C PHE A 119 -35.23 -14.69 -12.56
N ALA A 120 -35.66 -15.77 -13.22
CA ALA A 120 -37.08 -16.12 -13.32
C ALA A 120 -37.71 -16.44 -11.95
N SER A 121 -36.88 -16.71 -10.94
CA SER A 121 -37.28 -17.09 -9.59
C SER A 121 -36.18 -16.84 -8.57
N ALA A 122 -36.55 -16.76 -7.29
CA ALA A 122 -35.60 -16.65 -6.17
C ALA A 122 -34.57 -17.80 -6.13
N ALA A 123 -34.95 -19.02 -6.58
CA ALA A 123 -34.05 -20.16 -6.65
C ALA A 123 -32.95 -19.96 -7.72
N GLN A 124 -33.31 -19.42 -8.89
CA GLN A 124 -32.31 -19.07 -9.90
C GLN A 124 -31.39 -17.93 -9.44
N ALA A 125 -31.94 -16.95 -8.71
CA ALA A 125 -31.14 -15.87 -8.11
C ALA A 125 -30.11 -16.41 -7.11
N GLN A 126 -30.52 -17.35 -6.26
CA GLN A 126 -29.62 -17.98 -5.30
C GLN A 126 -28.53 -18.79 -6.00
N GLN A 127 -28.88 -19.55 -7.04
CA GLN A 127 -27.89 -20.31 -7.82
C GLN A 127 -26.88 -19.39 -8.50
N ALA A 128 -27.34 -18.31 -9.14
CA ALA A 128 -26.45 -17.34 -9.77
C ALA A 128 -25.55 -16.63 -8.76
N TYR A 129 -26.07 -16.29 -7.58
CA TYR A 129 -25.29 -15.67 -6.51
C TYR A 129 -24.18 -16.60 -6.00
N ARG A 130 -24.49 -17.90 -5.84
CA ARG A 130 -23.51 -18.95 -5.51
C ARG A 130 -22.44 -19.07 -6.58
N ASP A 131 -22.84 -19.21 -7.84
CA ASP A 131 -21.92 -19.40 -8.96
C ASP A 131 -21.02 -18.17 -9.17
N TYR A 132 -21.57 -16.97 -9.01
CA TYR A 132 -20.79 -15.74 -9.12
C TYR A 132 -19.78 -15.63 -7.98
N THR A 133 -20.19 -15.93 -6.74
CA THR A 133 -19.28 -15.95 -5.60
C THR A 133 -18.15 -16.96 -5.80
N ALA A 134 -18.47 -18.17 -6.29
CA ALA A 134 -17.47 -19.18 -6.62
C ALA A 134 -16.53 -18.71 -7.74
N HIS A 135 -17.04 -18.04 -8.78
CA HIS A 135 -16.24 -17.43 -9.82
C HIS A 135 -15.27 -16.36 -9.27
N LEU A 136 -15.75 -15.48 -8.39
CA LEU A 136 -14.92 -14.46 -7.76
C LEU A 136 -13.82 -15.09 -6.90
N ASN A 137 -14.14 -16.10 -6.09
CA ASN A 137 -13.16 -16.84 -5.29
C ASN A 137 -12.11 -17.53 -6.16
N HIS A 138 -12.52 -18.17 -7.26
CA HIS A 138 -11.59 -18.76 -8.23
C HIS A 138 -10.64 -17.71 -8.82
N GLN A 139 -11.14 -16.54 -9.21
CA GLN A 139 -10.31 -15.44 -9.73
C GLN A 139 -9.37 -14.87 -8.68
N ILE A 140 -9.78 -14.84 -7.40
CA ILE A 140 -8.94 -14.44 -6.27
C ILE A 140 -7.81 -15.44 -6.05
N ASN A 141 -8.13 -16.74 -6.00
CA ASN A 141 -7.14 -17.81 -5.79
C ASN A 141 -6.09 -17.85 -6.90
N HIS A 142 -6.47 -17.52 -8.14
CA HIS A 142 -5.56 -17.39 -9.28
C HIS A 142 -4.90 -16.01 -9.41
N GLN A 143 -5.00 -15.14 -8.41
CA GLN A 143 -4.41 -13.79 -8.37
C GLN A 143 -4.83 -12.87 -9.54
N LYS A 144 -5.91 -13.20 -10.25
CA LYS A 144 -6.50 -12.37 -11.32
C LYS A 144 -7.35 -11.24 -10.74
N LEU A 145 -7.87 -11.42 -9.54
CA LEU A 145 -8.71 -10.46 -8.84
C LEU A 145 -8.20 -10.27 -7.40
N LYS A 146 -8.21 -9.03 -6.90
CA LYS A 146 -7.89 -8.78 -5.48
C LYS A 146 -9.06 -9.17 -4.58
N PRO A 147 -8.84 -9.75 -3.38
CA PRO A 147 -9.93 -10.09 -2.45
C PRO A 147 -10.89 -8.93 -2.16
N ALA A 148 -10.36 -7.72 -1.97
CA ALA A 148 -11.16 -6.52 -1.76
C ALA A 148 -12.05 -6.16 -2.96
N THR A 149 -11.56 -6.35 -4.19
CA THR A 149 -12.35 -6.13 -5.40
C THR A 149 -13.45 -7.19 -5.52
N GLY A 150 -13.12 -8.46 -5.29
CA GLY A 150 -14.12 -9.55 -5.29
C GLY A 150 -15.20 -9.34 -4.24
N LYS A 151 -14.83 -8.97 -3.00
CA LYS A 151 -15.80 -8.61 -1.96
C LYS A 151 -16.73 -7.47 -2.41
N ASN A 152 -16.18 -6.41 -2.99
CA ASN A 152 -17.01 -5.30 -3.47
C ASN A 152 -17.96 -5.71 -4.61
N MET A 153 -17.51 -6.58 -5.52
CA MET A 153 -18.35 -7.14 -6.58
C MET A 153 -19.47 -8.01 -6.01
N GLN A 154 -19.17 -8.85 -5.02
CA GLN A 154 -20.19 -9.67 -4.34
C GLN A 154 -21.20 -8.80 -3.59
N VAL A 155 -20.76 -7.81 -2.81
CA VAL A 155 -21.64 -6.86 -2.10
C VAL A 155 -22.52 -6.10 -3.08
N PHE A 156 -21.98 -5.73 -4.24
CA PHE A 156 -22.76 -5.07 -5.28
C PHE A 156 -23.83 -5.99 -5.87
N PHE A 157 -23.52 -7.26 -6.10
CA PHE A 157 -24.53 -8.23 -6.51
C PHE A 157 -25.59 -8.45 -5.42
N SER A 158 -25.19 -8.47 -4.14
CA SER A 158 -26.14 -8.54 -3.02
C SER A 158 -27.13 -7.37 -3.04
N MET A 159 -26.65 -6.15 -3.29
CA MET A 159 -27.51 -4.97 -3.43
C MET A 159 -28.53 -5.14 -4.57
N ILE A 160 -28.13 -5.70 -5.72
CA ILE A 160 -29.07 -5.94 -6.83
C ILE A 160 -30.13 -6.99 -6.44
N ILE A 161 -29.73 -8.04 -5.72
CA ILE A 161 -30.67 -9.05 -5.21
C ILE A 161 -31.65 -8.42 -4.23
N GLU A 162 -31.20 -7.56 -3.31
CA GLU A 162 -32.04 -6.84 -2.37
C GLU A 162 -33.03 -5.91 -3.08
N LEU A 163 -32.62 -5.25 -4.17
CA LEU A 163 -33.48 -4.38 -4.97
C LEU A 163 -34.58 -5.16 -5.71
N LEU A 164 -34.26 -6.32 -6.26
CA LEU A 164 -35.19 -7.13 -7.05
C LEU A 164 -36.06 -8.08 -6.21
N TYR A 165 -35.56 -8.52 -5.06
CA TYR A 165 -36.21 -9.49 -4.17
C TYR A 165 -36.19 -9.01 -2.71
N PRO A 166 -36.83 -7.87 -2.38
CA PRO A 166 -36.76 -7.29 -1.04
C PRO A 166 -37.17 -8.29 0.06
N GLU A 167 -38.27 -9.01 -0.14
CA GLU A 167 -38.83 -9.95 0.84
C GLU A 167 -38.01 -11.24 1.03
N SER A 168 -37.38 -11.76 -0.04
CA SER A 168 -36.68 -13.05 -0.03
C SER A 168 -35.16 -12.94 -0.13
N SER A 169 -34.63 -11.72 -0.18
CA SER A 169 -33.20 -11.40 -0.28
C SER A 169 -32.35 -12.17 0.73
N HIS A 170 -32.75 -12.18 2.01
CA HIS A 170 -32.02 -12.87 3.07
C HIS A 170 -31.82 -14.37 2.80
N HIS A 171 -32.83 -15.08 2.29
CA HIS A 171 -32.73 -16.48 1.90
C HIS A 171 -31.80 -16.68 0.68
N ILE A 172 -31.88 -15.79 -0.30
CA ILE A 172 -31.03 -15.83 -1.50
C ILE A 172 -29.56 -15.60 -1.11
N LEU A 173 -29.28 -14.59 -0.30
CA LEU A 173 -27.92 -14.22 0.12
C LEU A 173 -27.27 -15.25 1.05
N ALA A 174 -28.06 -15.96 1.86
CA ALA A 174 -27.59 -17.11 2.64
C ALA A 174 -27.04 -18.26 1.77
N GLY A 175 -27.26 -18.21 0.46
CA GLY A 175 -26.73 -19.16 -0.50
C GLY A 175 -25.19 -19.22 -0.54
N ALA A 176 -24.49 -18.12 -0.26
CA ALA A 176 -23.03 -18.08 -0.37
C ALA A 176 -22.36 -17.34 0.80
N VAL A 177 -21.18 -17.80 1.20
CA VAL A 177 -20.38 -17.14 2.24
C VAL A 177 -19.82 -15.83 1.70
N SER A 178 -19.90 -14.78 2.51
CA SER A 178 -19.30 -13.48 2.19
C SER A 178 -17.78 -13.59 2.03
N ILE A 179 -17.26 -13.06 0.93
CA ILE A 179 -15.82 -13.00 0.67
C ILE A 179 -15.18 -12.11 1.72
N ILE A 180 -14.25 -12.70 2.48
CA ILE A 180 -13.45 -11.98 3.46
C ILE A 180 -12.28 -11.34 2.72
N ALA A 181 -12.26 -10.02 2.73
CA ALA A 181 -11.10 -9.26 2.32
C ALA A 181 -10.43 -8.72 3.58
N GLU A 182 -9.30 -9.33 3.97
CA GLU A 182 -8.42 -8.69 4.93
C GLU A 182 -8.01 -7.33 4.36
N ARG A 183 -8.35 -6.25 5.08
CA ARG A 183 -7.80 -4.93 4.79
C ARG A 183 -6.36 -4.96 5.26
N GLY A 184 -5.46 -5.50 4.44
CA GLY A 184 -4.03 -5.36 4.68
C GLY A 184 -3.72 -3.88 4.92
N SER A 185 -3.18 -3.56 6.08
CA SER A 185 -2.64 -2.24 6.34
C SER A 185 -1.44 -2.03 5.41
N GLU A 186 -1.22 -0.83 4.87
CA GLU A 186 0.01 -0.59 4.11
C GLU A 186 1.20 -0.86 5.04
N LYS A 187 2.17 -1.66 4.59
CA LYS A 187 3.39 -1.89 5.36
C LYS A 187 4.07 -0.53 5.63
N PRO A 188 4.54 -0.30 6.87
CA PRO A 188 5.25 0.92 7.20
C PRO A 188 6.45 1.14 6.27
N ALA A 189 6.68 2.40 5.90
CA ALA A 189 7.88 2.75 5.16
C ALA A 189 9.10 2.66 6.07
N ARG A 190 10.22 2.17 5.51
CA ARG A 190 11.52 2.23 6.17
C ARG A 190 11.85 3.67 6.56
N THR A 191 12.34 3.85 7.77
CA THR A 191 12.66 5.17 8.36
C THR A 191 13.70 5.89 7.50
N ALA A 192 14.74 5.18 7.08
CA ALA A 192 15.79 5.73 6.21
C ALA A 192 15.23 6.32 4.90
N HIS A 193 14.25 5.65 4.27
CA HIS A 193 13.62 6.15 3.05
C HIS A 193 12.81 7.43 3.28
N VAL A 194 12.10 7.50 4.41
CA VAL A 194 11.32 8.69 4.79
C VAL A 194 12.24 9.88 5.06
N GLU A 195 13.34 9.66 5.78
CA GLU A 195 14.32 10.71 6.08
C GLU A 195 14.99 11.26 4.83
N VAL A 196 15.45 10.39 3.93
CA VAL A 196 16.04 10.84 2.65
C VAL A 196 15.02 11.65 1.86
N TYR A 197 13.78 11.17 1.76
CA TYR A 197 12.73 11.88 1.03
C TYR A 197 12.41 13.24 1.67
N ARG A 198 12.36 13.32 3.00
CA ARG A 198 12.18 14.57 3.75
C ARG A 198 13.31 15.55 3.44
N ASP A 199 14.55 15.10 3.47
CA ASP A 199 15.71 15.96 3.27
C ASP A 199 15.79 16.47 1.83
N VAL A 200 15.49 15.61 0.84
CA VAL A 200 15.32 16.02 -0.57
C VAL A 200 14.23 17.09 -0.69
N CYS A 201 13.05 16.87 -0.10
CA CYS A 201 11.97 17.85 -0.15
C CYS A 201 12.37 19.17 0.52
N LEU A 202 13.10 19.12 1.65
CA LEU A 202 13.58 20.31 2.35
C LEU A 202 14.60 21.10 1.53
N ALA A 203 15.56 20.40 0.92
CA ALA A 203 16.57 21.00 0.05
C ALA A 203 15.92 21.70 -1.16
N ILE A 204 15.00 21.01 -1.85
CA ILE A 204 14.25 21.58 -2.97
C ILE A 204 13.41 22.76 -2.51
N ALA A 205 12.63 22.62 -1.44
CA ALA A 205 11.76 23.68 -0.95
C ALA A 205 12.54 24.96 -0.67
N ARG A 206 13.67 24.88 0.04
CA ARG A 206 14.47 26.03 0.44
C ARG A 206 15.31 26.60 -0.69
N GLN A 207 16.13 25.76 -1.33
CA GLN A 207 17.12 26.23 -2.31
C GLN A 207 16.46 26.68 -3.61
N CYS A 208 15.43 25.99 -4.09
CA CYS A 208 14.68 26.46 -5.26
C CYS A 208 13.89 27.75 -4.96
N SER A 209 13.37 27.92 -3.74
CA SER A 209 12.71 29.17 -3.34
C SER A 209 13.71 30.32 -3.27
N ALA A 210 14.85 30.11 -2.61
CA ALA A 210 15.91 31.11 -2.52
C ALA A 210 16.39 31.52 -3.92
N PHE A 211 16.60 30.56 -4.81
CA PHE A 211 17.02 30.81 -6.19
C PHE A 211 16.06 31.76 -6.95
N VAL A 212 14.74 31.56 -6.84
CA VAL A 212 13.77 32.42 -7.52
C VAL A 212 13.58 33.76 -6.83
N LEU A 213 13.53 33.78 -5.49
CA LEU A 213 13.29 35.00 -4.71
C LEU A 213 14.48 35.96 -4.75
N THR A 214 15.71 35.44 -4.78
CA THR A 214 16.94 36.24 -4.79
C THR A 214 17.53 36.44 -6.19
N ARG A 215 16.80 36.03 -7.24
CA ARG A 215 17.18 36.25 -8.66
C ARG A 215 18.56 35.67 -9.01
N GLN A 216 18.92 34.54 -8.43
CA GLN A 216 20.19 33.88 -8.71
C GLN A 216 20.28 33.44 -10.18
N SER A 217 21.50 33.43 -10.72
CA SER A 217 21.78 33.00 -12.09
C SER A 217 21.86 31.48 -12.20
N TYR A 218 21.41 30.95 -13.33
CA TYR A 218 21.62 29.56 -13.72
C TYR A 218 23.11 29.25 -13.98
N PRO A 219 23.54 27.99 -13.78
CA PRO A 219 22.71 26.85 -13.33
C PRO A 219 22.42 26.86 -11.83
N LEU A 220 21.23 26.40 -11.46
CA LEU A 220 20.82 26.21 -10.06
C LEU A 220 21.49 24.97 -9.49
N VAL A 221 22.08 25.06 -8.31
CA VAL A 221 22.62 23.90 -7.59
C VAL A 221 21.75 23.64 -6.36
N VAL A 222 21.23 22.41 -6.24
CA VAL A 222 20.52 21.93 -5.06
C VAL A 222 21.40 20.92 -4.34
N SER A 223 21.93 21.32 -3.19
CA SER A 223 22.75 20.46 -2.33
C SER A 223 21.86 19.59 -1.45
N ILE A 224 22.07 18.27 -1.47
CA ILE A 224 21.28 17.29 -0.74
C ILE A 224 22.24 16.34 -0.02
N ARG A 225 22.34 16.47 1.30
CA ARG A 225 23.27 15.69 2.13
C ARG A 225 24.70 15.77 1.57
N ASP A 226 25.17 14.71 0.94
CA ASP A 226 26.51 14.48 0.38
C ASP A 226 26.59 14.60 -1.15
N TYR A 227 25.49 14.91 -1.84
CA TYR A 227 25.46 15.06 -3.29
C TYR A 227 24.74 16.33 -3.76
N GLU A 228 24.93 16.67 -5.04
CA GLU A 228 24.33 17.84 -5.66
C GLU A 228 23.46 17.48 -6.86
N VAL A 229 22.42 18.28 -7.09
CA VAL A 229 21.60 18.24 -8.30
C VAL A 229 21.68 19.59 -8.98
N VAL A 230 22.15 19.61 -10.23
CA VAL A 230 22.32 20.81 -11.04
C VAL A 230 21.13 20.97 -11.98
N GLY A 231 20.51 22.15 -11.98
CA GLY A 231 19.35 22.52 -12.79
C GLY A 231 19.71 23.55 -13.85
N PHE A 232 19.62 23.15 -15.11
CA PHE A 232 19.69 24.02 -16.29
C PHE A 232 18.28 24.43 -16.76
N PRO A 233 18.11 25.57 -17.45
CA PRO A 233 16.80 26.06 -17.88
C PRO A 233 16.22 25.27 -19.08
N SER A 234 15.89 24.00 -18.84
CA SER A 234 15.36 23.06 -19.83
C SER A 234 14.49 22.00 -19.15
N ASN A 235 13.50 21.46 -19.85
CA ASN A 235 12.61 20.40 -19.33
C ASN A 235 13.37 19.16 -18.84
N HIS A 236 14.56 18.90 -19.41
CA HIS A 236 15.40 17.77 -19.04
C HIS A 236 16.68 18.20 -18.30
N GLY A 237 16.80 19.47 -17.94
CA GLY A 237 18.02 20.11 -17.44
C GLY A 237 18.38 19.82 -15.99
N TRP A 238 17.58 19.03 -15.26
CA TRP A 238 17.95 18.56 -13.92
C TRP A 238 18.87 17.33 -14.02
N VAL A 239 20.05 17.41 -13.43
CA VAL A 239 21.09 16.38 -13.46
C VAL A 239 21.59 16.14 -12.05
N GLY A 240 21.48 14.91 -11.56
CA GLY A 240 21.98 14.48 -10.26
C GLY A 240 22.71 13.14 -10.40
N PRO A 241 23.18 12.53 -9.30
CA PRO A 241 23.98 11.31 -9.36
C PRO A 241 23.26 10.11 -10.00
N PHE A 242 21.93 10.15 -10.06
CA PHE A 242 21.08 9.08 -10.57
C PHE A 242 20.64 9.28 -12.04
N LYS A 243 21.02 10.39 -12.68
CA LYS A 243 20.59 10.75 -14.04
C LYS A 243 21.75 11.19 -14.91
N GLU A 244 21.83 10.64 -16.11
CA GLU A 244 22.79 11.09 -17.10
C GLU A 244 22.54 12.54 -17.53
N SER A 245 23.64 13.31 -17.64
CA SER A 245 23.57 14.69 -18.11
C SER A 245 23.13 14.74 -19.58
N PRO A 246 22.16 15.60 -19.96
CA PRO A 246 21.91 15.87 -21.36
C PRO A 246 23.18 16.39 -22.05
N LEU A 247 23.39 15.99 -23.30
CA LEU A 247 24.63 16.25 -24.06
C LEU A 247 25.05 17.72 -24.12
N GLY A 248 24.08 18.65 -24.10
CA GLY A 248 24.35 20.10 -24.14
C GLY A 248 24.87 20.69 -22.83
N TYR A 249 24.91 19.92 -21.73
CA TYR A 249 25.26 20.43 -20.40
C TYR A 249 26.36 19.60 -19.76
N ASN A 250 27.33 20.30 -19.18
CA ASN A 250 28.32 19.72 -18.28
C ASN A 250 27.94 20.07 -16.84
N ALA A 251 27.21 19.16 -16.18
CA ALA A 251 26.74 19.35 -14.81
C ALA A 251 27.89 19.45 -13.80
N GLY A 252 28.96 18.67 -13.97
CA GLY A 252 30.13 18.71 -13.07
C GLY A 252 30.87 20.04 -13.12
N ALA A 253 31.04 20.61 -14.32
CA ALA A 253 31.62 21.94 -14.49
C ALA A 253 30.61 23.09 -14.33
N ARG A 254 29.33 22.78 -14.05
CA ARG A 254 28.23 23.75 -13.89
C ARG A 254 28.14 24.75 -15.05
N ARG A 255 28.30 24.28 -16.28
CA ARG A 255 28.24 25.10 -17.50
C ARG A 255 27.70 24.31 -18.69
N ILE A 256 27.51 25.02 -19.80
CA ILE A 256 27.21 24.40 -21.09
C ILE A 256 28.43 23.60 -21.54
N ALA A 257 28.18 22.45 -22.16
CA ALA A 257 29.23 21.55 -22.62
C ALA A 257 30.04 22.17 -23.77
N THR A 258 31.32 21.80 -23.91
CA THR A 258 32.08 22.11 -25.13
C THR A 258 31.69 21.16 -26.26
N THR A 259 32.15 21.45 -27.48
CA THR A 259 31.89 20.58 -28.63
C THR A 259 32.52 19.20 -28.43
N GLU A 260 33.71 19.15 -27.85
CA GLU A 260 34.46 17.94 -27.54
C GLU A 260 33.74 17.12 -26.46
N GLU A 261 33.30 17.77 -25.37
CA GLU A 261 32.53 17.14 -24.29
C GLU A 261 31.22 16.55 -24.81
N TYR A 262 30.50 17.28 -25.67
CA TYR A 262 29.26 16.80 -26.30
C TYR A 262 29.52 15.55 -27.16
N LEU A 263 30.55 15.58 -28.00
CA LEU A 263 30.90 14.47 -28.89
C LEU A 263 31.30 13.22 -28.09
N ALA A 264 32.13 13.39 -27.06
CA ALA A 264 32.56 12.30 -26.18
C ALA A 264 31.37 11.69 -25.43
N ALA A 265 30.45 12.52 -24.91
CA ALA A 265 29.25 12.04 -24.25
C ALA A 265 28.30 11.31 -25.23
N SER A 266 28.20 11.78 -26.47
CA SER A 266 27.40 11.12 -27.52
C SER A 266 27.95 9.74 -27.88
N GLU A 267 29.28 9.61 -27.96
CA GLU A 267 29.97 8.35 -28.23
C GLU A 267 29.78 7.35 -27.07
N LYS A 268 29.91 7.81 -25.82
CA LYS A 268 29.66 6.98 -24.63
C LYS A 268 28.24 6.39 -24.61
N LEU A 269 27.26 7.09 -25.17
CA LEU A 269 25.87 6.65 -25.27
C LEU A 269 25.58 5.78 -26.50
N GLY A 270 26.58 5.41 -27.30
CA GLY A 270 26.43 4.59 -28.51
C GLY A 270 25.60 5.27 -29.61
N ARG A 271 25.49 6.60 -29.60
CA ARG A 271 24.71 7.35 -30.62
C ARG A 271 25.54 7.57 -31.87
N LYS A 272 24.90 7.56 -33.05
CA LYS A 272 25.55 7.94 -34.32
C LYS A 272 26.21 9.30 -34.17
N ARG A 273 27.46 9.42 -34.62
CA ARG A 273 28.25 10.64 -34.49
C ARG A 273 27.52 11.82 -35.15
N PRO A 274 27.09 12.84 -34.39
CA PRO A 274 26.36 13.96 -34.94
C PRO A 274 27.31 14.86 -35.75
N PHE A 275 26.76 15.54 -36.77
CA PHE A 275 27.52 16.53 -37.53
C PHE A 275 27.96 17.68 -36.61
N LYS A 276 29.20 18.16 -36.78
CA LYS A 276 29.77 19.25 -35.96
C LYS A 276 28.92 20.53 -36.00
N SER A 277 28.28 20.84 -37.14
CA SER A 277 27.36 21.97 -37.30
C SER A 277 26.13 21.84 -36.40
N THR A 278 25.52 20.65 -36.33
CA THR A 278 24.38 20.36 -35.45
C THR A 278 24.75 20.51 -33.98
N VAL A 279 25.94 20.02 -33.59
CA VAL A 279 26.43 20.17 -32.21
C VAL A 279 26.60 21.64 -31.84
N LYS A 280 27.25 22.44 -32.70
CA LYS A 280 27.42 23.87 -32.48
C LYS A 280 26.09 24.61 -32.35
N CYS A 281 25.11 24.28 -33.21
CA CYS A 281 23.77 24.85 -33.14
C CYS A 281 23.09 24.54 -31.79
N ALA A 282 23.09 23.27 -31.39
CA ALA A 282 22.48 22.85 -30.12
C ALA A 282 23.12 23.51 -28.89
N LEU A 283 24.45 23.69 -28.89
CA LEU A 283 25.17 24.38 -27.81
C LEU A 283 24.86 25.90 -27.81
N ALA A 284 24.75 26.52 -28.98
CA ALA A 284 24.36 27.92 -29.11
C ALA A 284 22.93 28.16 -28.62
N GLU A 285 21.99 27.27 -28.96
CA GLU A 285 20.61 27.30 -28.45
C GLU A 285 20.58 27.15 -26.92
N ALA A 286 21.31 26.17 -26.37
CA ALA A 286 21.41 26.00 -24.92
C ALA A 286 21.94 27.26 -24.22
N LYS A 287 22.89 27.97 -24.86
CA LYS A 287 23.46 29.23 -24.36
C LYS A 287 22.45 30.35 -24.42
N ALA A 288 21.73 30.49 -25.53
CA ALA A 288 20.66 31.46 -25.68
C ALA A 288 19.55 31.25 -24.62
N PHE A 289 19.13 30.00 -24.38
CA PHE A 289 18.15 29.69 -23.32
C PHE A 289 18.67 30.03 -21.93
N LEU A 290 19.94 29.73 -21.62
CA LEU A 290 20.56 30.08 -20.34
C LEU A 290 20.61 31.59 -20.13
N ASP A 291 21.04 32.34 -21.15
CA ASP A 291 21.15 33.79 -21.07
C ASP A 291 19.77 34.47 -21.02
N ALA A 292 18.76 33.92 -21.70
CA ALA A 292 17.38 34.40 -21.60
C ALA A 292 16.79 34.15 -20.21
N ALA A 293 17.00 32.95 -19.65
CA ALA A 293 16.52 32.59 -18.31
C ALA A 293 17.20 33.38 -17.18
N ASN A 294 18.41 33.90 -17.42
CA ASN A 294 19.11 34.79 -16.50
C ASN A 294 18.69 36.26 -16.62
N ARG A 295 18.16 36.68 -17.78
CA ARG A 295 17.64 38.03 -17.99
C ARG A 295 16.21 38.22 -17.49
N ASP A 296 15.38 37.19 -17.61
CA ASP A 296 13.97 37.22 -17.20
C ASP A 296 13.75 36.47 -15.87
N GLU A 297 13.36 37.22 -14.84
CA GLU A 297 13.08 36.70 -13.50
C GLU A 297 11.84 35.80 -13.45
N ARG A 298 10.92 35.96 -14.40
CA ARG A 298 9.70 35.16 -14.52
C ARG A 298 9.73 34.24 -15.73
N TYR A 299 10.93 33.94 -16.23
CA TYR A 299 11.13 32.97 -17.30
C TYR A 299 10.41 31.65 -16.98
N TRP A 300 9.85 31.00 -18.00
CA TRP A 300 8.97 29.83 -17.82
C TRP A 300 9.60 28.72 -16.95
N HIS A 301 10.93 28.55 -17.03
CA HIS A 301 11.65 27.57 -16.22
C HIS A 301 11.76 27.99 -14.76
N ARG A 302 11.91 29.29 -14.44
CA ARG A 302 11.88 29.79 -13.04
C ARG A 302 10.52 29.55 -12.41
N LEU A 303 9.44 29.73 -13.16
CA LEU A 303 8.09 29.36 -12.71
C LEU A 303 7.96 27.84 -12.46
N ASN A 304 8.62 27.01 -13.27
CA ASN A 304 8.66 25.56 -13.03
C ASN A 304 9.47 25.20 -11.78
N VAL A 305 10.61 25.87 -11.53
CA VAL A 305 11.41 25.74 -10.31
C VAL A 305 10.58 26.13 -9.08
N ALA A 306 9.86 27.25 -9.15
CA ALA A 306 8.94 27.67 -8.08
C ALA A 306 7.81 26.63 -7.88
N GLY A 307 7.21 26.12 -8.96
CA GLY A 307 6.22 25.05 -8.89
C GLY A 307 6.75 23.72 -8.34
N LEU A 308 8.05 23.44 -8.51
CA LEU A 308 8.73 22.31 -7.87
C LEU A 308 8.85 22.54 -6.36
N ALA A 309 9.24 23.74 -5.93
CA ALA A 309 9.32 24.13 -4.52
C ALA A 309 7.95 24.08 -3.82
N VAL A 310 6.87 24.54 -4.46
CA VAL A 310 5.50 24.43 -3.93
C VAL A 310 5.13 22.97 -3.62
N LYS A 311 5.42 22.04 -4.54
CA LYS A 311 5.15 20.61 -4.33
C LYS A 311 6.02 20.03 -3.20
N ALA A 312 7.26 20.49 -3.07
CA ALA A 312 8.14 20.09 -2.00
C ALA A 312 7.64 20.56 -0.62
N TYR A 313 7.22 21.83 -0.50
CA TYR A 313 6.52 22.31 0.70
C TYR A 313 5.25 21.51 0.98
N ALA A 314 4.44 21.25 -0.04
CA ALA A 314 3.21 20.47 0.14
C ALA A 314 3.50 19.06 0.69
N SER A 315 4.54 18.37 0.18
CA SER A 315 5.00 17.10 0.72
C SER A 315 5.46 17.22 2.19
N LEU A 316 6.24 18.25 2.54
CA LEU A 316 6.69 18.49 3.91
C LEU A 316 5.51 18.71 4.86
N PHE A 317 4.57 19.60 4.51
CA PHE A 317 3.38 19.86 5.32
C PHE A 317 2.49 18.62 5.44
N LEU A 318 2.39 17.79 4.40
CA LEU A 318 1.66 16.53 4.48
C LEU A 318 2.34 15.56 5.47
N MET A 319 3.67 15.47 5.47
CA MET A 319 4.43 14.65 6.43
C MET A 319 4.30 15.18 7.86
N ILE A 320 4.38 16.51 8.04
CA ILE A 320 4.25 17.17 9.34
C ILE A 320 2.85 17.01 9.91
N THR A 321 1.80 17.28 9.12
CA THR A 321 0.41 17.22 9.60
C THR A 321 -0.10 15.79 9.70
N GLY A 322 0.31 14.91 8.78
CA GLY A 322 -0.28 13.58 8.61
C GLY A 322 -1.71 13.64 8.06
N ALA A 323 -2.12 14.77 7.45
CA ALA A 323 -3.47 14.93 6.90
C ALA A 323 -3.74 13.95 5.75
N THR A 324 -5.02 13.61 5.54
CA THR A 324 -5.40 12.87 4.32
C THR A 324 -5.35 13.81 3.12
N PRO A 325 -5.07 13.33 1.89
CA PRO A 325 -4.98 14.22 0.73
C PRO A 325 -6.22 15.09 0.50
N THR A 326 -7.42 14.59 0.83
CA THR A 326 -8.68 15.34 0.71
C THR A 326 -8.83 16.43 1.77
N GLU A 327 -8.28 16.24 2.95
CA GLU A 327 -8.30 17.26 4.03
C GLU A 327 -7.18 18.28 3.82
N PHE A 328 -6.00 17.83 3.39
CA PHE A 328 -4.85 18.67 3.06
C PHE A 328 -5.18 19.74 2.01
N GLN A 329 -6.00 19.38 1.02
CA GLN A 329 -6.48 20.29 -0.03
C GLN A 329 -7.34 21.45 0.47
N GLN A 330 -7.94 21.29 1.65
CA GLN A 330 -8.88 22.25 2.21
C GLN A 330 -8.19 23.35 3.03
N PHE A 331 -6.90 23.20 3.34
CA PHE A 331 -6.17 24.19 4.13
C PHE A 331 -6.26 25.57 3.45
N ASN A 332 -6.78 26.54 4.20
CA ASN A 332 -7.04 27.87 3.70
C ASN A 332 -5.87 28.82 3.94
N TYR A 333 -5.72 29.79 3.05
CA TYR A 333 -4.71 30.83 3.18
C TYR A 333 -4.94 31.72 4.41
N ALA A 334 -6.20 32.07 4.69
CA ALA A 334 -6.56 32.85 5.89
C ALA A 334 -6.12 32.15 7.19
N ASP A 335 -6.38 30.84 7.31
CA ASP A 335 -5.94 30.06 8.47
C ASP A 335 -4.41 30.06 8.63
N ALA A 336 -3.68 29.97 7.51
CA ALA A 336 -2.22 30.01 7.53
C ALA A 336 -1.68 31.37 8.01
N LEU A 337 -2.31 32.47 7.61
CA LEU A 337 -1.95 33.81 8.10
C LEU A 337 -2.23 33.95 9.60
N ASP A 338 -3.34 33.40 10.09
CA ASP A 338 -3.61 33.41 11.52
C ASP A 338 -2.57 32.60 12.30
N VAL A 339 -2.16 31.44 11.78
CA VAL A 339 -1.11 30.60 12.38
C VAL A 339 0.25 31.30 12.36
N GLU A 340 0.55 32.07 11.32
CA GLU A 340 1.79 32.84 11.24
C GLU A 340 1.84 33.98 12.27
N LYS A 341 0.72 34.67 12.47
CA LYS A 341 0.59 35.86 13.33
C LYS A 341 0.33 35.52 14.79
N SER A 342 -0.34 34.41 15.07
CA SER A 342 -0.74 34.04 16.41
C SER A 342 0.37 33.32 17.18
N PRO A 343 0.69 33.72 18.42
CA PRO A 343 1.56 32.94 19.28
C PRO A 343 0.91 31.64 19.78
N LEU A 344 -0.43 31.54 19.68
CA LEU A 344 -1.24 30.44 20.25
C LEU A 344 -1.84 29.51 19.18
N LYS A 345 -2.37 30.04 18.08
CA LYS A 345 -2.98 29.22 17.00
C LYS A 345 -1.86 28.56 16.18
N LYS A 346 -1.79 27.23 16.20
CA LYS A 346 -0.76 26.44 15.50
C LYS A 346 -1.35 25.39 14.56
N GLU A 347 -2.65 25.49 14.31
CA GLU A 347 -3.43 24.44 13.66
C GLU A 347 -4.07 24.95 12.39
N LEU A 348 -3.95 24.15 11.33
CA LEU A 348 -4.68 24.32 10.09
C LEU A 348 -6.00 23.54 10.19
N SER A 349 -7.07 24.11 9.66
CA SER A 349 -8.41 23.51 9.73
C SER A 349 -8.78 22.79 8.44
N ALA A 350 -9.58 21.72 8.56
CA ALA A 350 -10.23 21.05 7.45
C ALA A 350 -11.58 20.45 7.90
N VAL A 351 -12.40 20.03 6.93
CA VAL A 351 -13.69 19.38 7.19
C VAL A 351 -13.67 17.94 6.66
N LYS A 352 -13.96 17.00 7.55
CA LYS A 352 -14.03 15.57 7.25
C LYS A 352 -15.47 15.15 6.93
N PHE A 353 -15.91 15.42 5.72
CA PHE A 353 -17.28 15.11 5.24
C PHE A 353 -17.71 13.65 5.46
N ARG A 354 -16.81 12.69 5.26
CA ARG A 354 -17.09 11.24 5.48
C ARG A 354 -17.32 10.84 6.94
N ALA A 355 -17.12 11.76 7.87
CA ALA A 355 -17.37 11.57 9.30
C ALA A 355 -18.42 12.59 9.77
N GLY A 356 -19.51 12.73 9.00
CA GLY A 356 -20.61 13.64 9.33
C GLY A 356 -20.25 15.13 9.31
N GLY A 357 -19.25 15.53 8.51
CA GLY A 357 -18.83 16.94 8.45
C GLY A 357 -17.99 17.42 9.65
N LYS A 358 -17.38 16.51 10.42
CA LYS A 358 -16.53 16.86 11.57
C LYS A 358 -15.39 17.80 11.16
N ALA A 359 -15.25 18.92 11.88
CA ALA A 359 -14.07 19.79 11.80
C ALA A 359 -12.83 19.08 12.34
N THR A 360 -11.74 19.13 11.59
CA THR A 360 -10.45 18.52 11.93
C THR A 360 -9.37 19.60 12.00
N LEU A 361 -8.49 19.47 13.00
CA LEU A 361 -7.41 20.41 13.25
C LEU A 361 -6.07 19.68 13.09
N TYR A 362 -5.10 20.37 12.49
CA TYR A 362 -3.80 19.82 12.15
C TYR A 362 -2.68 20.74 12.63
N ASN A 363 -2.00 20.33 13.69
CA ASN A 363 -0.87 21.06 14.24
C ASN A 363 0.36 20.95 13.33
N ILE A 364 0.99 22.09 13.01
CA ILE A 364 2.21 22.14 12.19
C ILE A 364 3.50 22.22 13.02
N GLY A 365 3.41 22.46 14.33
CA GLY A 365 4.55 22.56 15.24
C GLY A 365 5.32 23.88 15.12
N GLN A 366 5.86 24.34 16.25
CA GLN A 366 6.51 25.66 16.36
C GLN A 366 7.94 25.67 15.82
N SER A 367 8.74 24.65 16.13
CA SER A 367 10.16 24.60 15.75
C SER A 367 10.38 24.26 14.28
N THR A 368 9.47 23.49 13.68
CA THR A 368 9.70 22.88 12.36
C THR A 368 8.71 23.39 11.32
N GLY A 369 7.39 23.35 11.57
CA GLY A 369 6.42 23.73 10.53
C GLY A 369 6.20 25.23 10.40
N LEU A 370 6.23 26.00 11.49
CA LEU A 370 6.06 27.45 11.42
C LEU A 370 7.14 28.17 10.60
N PRO A 371 8.45 27.87 10.74
CA PRO A 371 9.47 28.44 9.86
C PRO A 371 9.24 28.09 8.39
N LEU A 372 8.89 26.84 8.09
CA LEU A 372 8.57 26.40 6.72
C LEU A 372 7.34 27.12 6.16
N LEU A 373 6.35 27.43 7.00
CA LEU A 373 5.17 28.18 6.58
C LEU A 373 5.56 29.58 6.15
N LYS A 374 6.34 30.29 6.97
CA LYS A 374 6.84 31.64 6.66
C LYS A 374 7.65 31.67 5.36
N GLU A 375 8.54 30.70 5.18
CA GLU A 375 9.33 30.55 3.95
C GLU A 375 8.41 30.30 2.73
N TYR A 376 7.42 29.42 2.86
CA TYR A 376 6.46 29.12 1.80
C TYR A 376 5.58 30.33 1.44
N LEU A 377 5.10 31.09 2.43
CA LEU A 377 4.22 32.24 2.20
C LEU A 377 4.90 33.32 1.34
N LYS A 378 6.21 33.56 1.54
CA LYS A 378 7.01 34.44 0.68
C LYS A 378 7.07 33.95 -0.76
N LEU A 379 7.31 32.65 -0.97
CA LEU A 379 7.29 32.06 -2.31
C LEU A 379 5.90 32.18 -2.95
N ARG A 380 4.85 31.89 -2.19
CA ARG A 380 3.45 31.95 -2.63
C ARG A 380 3.10 33.35 -3.13
N GLU A 381 3.44 34.39 -2.37
CA GLU A 381 3.24 35.79 -2.76
C GLU A 381 3.95 36.10 -4.09
N TRP A 382 5.21 35.69 -4.23
CA TRP A 382 5.98 35.85 -5.47
C TRP A 382 5.33 35.14 -6.67
N ILE A 383 4.81 33.92 -6.47
CA ILE A 383 4.16 33.16 -7.54
C ILE A 383 2.86 33.86 -7.98
N LEU A 384 2.00 34.23 -7.03
CA LEU A 384 0.69 34.80 -7.29
C LEU A 384 0.76 36.21 -7.90
N ASN A 385 1.80 36.99 -7.58
CA ASN A 385 2.10 38.25 -8.25
C ASN A 385 0.89 39.20 -8.36
N GLY A 386 0.20 39.41 -7.23
CA GLY A 386 -1.01 40.25 -7.13
C GLY A 386 -2.34 39.54 -7.34
N THR A 387 -2.35 38.28 -7.81
CA THR A 387 -3.57 37.45 -7.88
C THR A 387 -3.91 36.87 -6.51
N THR A 388 -5.20 36.69 -6.22
CA THR A 388 -5.66 36.03 -4.98
C THR A 388 -6.01 34.56 -5.22
N HIS A 389 -5.84 33.75 -4.17
CA HIS A 389 -6.31 32.37 -4.16
C HIS A 389 -6.69 31.99 -2.73
N GLU A 390 -7.83 31.35 -2.53
CA GLU A 390 -8.38 31.07 -1.20
C GLU A 390 -7.62 29.94 -0.48
N ARG A 391 -7.18 28.93 -1.24
CA ARG A 391 -6.48 27.77 -0.71
C ARG A 391 -5.01 28.09 -0.43
N LEU A 392 -4.46 27.43 0.58
CA LEU A 392 -3.05 27.55 0.96
C LEU A 392 -2.15 27.08 -0.18
N PHE A 393 -2.41 25.88 -0.70
CA PHE A 393 -1.71 25.30 -1.84
C PHE A 393 -2.57 25.36 -3.12
N PHE A 394 -1.90 25.54 -4.26
CA PHE A 394 -2.52 25.67 -5.58
C PHE A 394 -1.64 25.07 -6.68
N SER A 395 -2.22 24.82 -7.84
CA SER A 395 -1.53 24.28 -9.01
C SER A 395 -1.08 25.39 -9.95
N MET A 396 0.15 25.28 -10.47
CA MET A 396 0.64 26.20 -11.50
C MET A 396 -0.15 26.04 -12.81
N PRO A 397 -0.46 27.13 -13.54
CA PRO A 397 -1.09 27.05 -14.86
C PRO A 397 -0.24 26.22 -15.83
N SER A 398 -0.90 25.51 -16.73
CA SER A 398 -0.23 24.73 -17.78
C SER A 398 0.51 25.65 -18.75
N ALA A 399 1.47 25.11 -19.50
CA ALA A 399 2.29 25.92 -20.41
C ALA A 399 1.45 26.69 -21.46
N GLY A 400 0.34 26.11 -21.92
CA GLY A 400 -0.60 26.77 -22.85
C GLY A 400 -1.47 27.84 -22.18
N GLU A 401 -1.85 27.66 -20.92
CA GLU A 401 -2.64 28.64 -20.15
C GLU A 401 -1.79 29.83 -19.67
N ARG A 402 -0.46 29.69 -19.58
CA ARG A 402 0.45 30.78 -19.23
C ARG A 402 0.49 31.91 -20.26
N VAL A 403 0.02 31.65 -21.48
CA VAL A 403 -0.08 32.61 -22.59
C VAL A 403 -1.45 33.33 -22.61
N SER A 404 -2.45 32.77 -21.91
CA SER A 404 -3.80 33.36 -21.77
C SER A 404 -3.80 34.54 -20.79
N ALA A 405 -4.63 35.55 -21.06
CA ALA A 405 -4.88 36.67 -20.15
C ALA A 405 -5.57 36.23 -18.83
N SER A 406 -6.30 35.11 -18.83
CA SER A 406 -6.86 34.49 -17.62
C SER A 406 -5.85 33.54 -16.95
N LYS A 407 -4.98 34.10 -16.12
CA LYS A 407 -4.01 33.33 -15.31
C LYS A 407 -4.69 32.66 -14.10
N GLU A 408 -5.72 31.86 -14.32
CA GLU A 408 -6.40 31.20 -13.20
C GLU A 408 -5.57 30.04 -12.64
N PHE A 409 -5.21 30.16 -11.36
CA PHE A 409 -4.57 29.08 -10.62
C PHE A 409 -5.63 28.05 -10.23
N SER A 410 -5.41 26.79 -10.62
CA SER A 410 -6.33 25.69 -10.32
C SER A 410 -6.07 25.07 -8.95
N GLU A 411 -7.07 24.36 -8.42
CA GLU A 411 -6.97 23.67 -7.13
C GLU A 411 -5.78 22.69 -7.07
N PHE A 412 -5.13 22.60 -5.91
CA PHE A 412 -4.04 21.67 -5.69
C PHE A 412 -4.54 20.25 -5.52
N ARG A 413 -4.59 19.44 -6.59
CA ARG A 413 -5.06 18.06 -6.47
C ARG A 413 -3.99 17.11 -5.88
N ALA A 414 -3.74 17.20 -4.58
CA ALA A 414 -2.77 16.41 -3.80
C ALA A 414 -2.75 14.90 -4.15
N VAL A 415 -3.91 14.25 -4.35
CA VAL A 415 -4.01 12.82 -4.72
C VAL A 415 -3.24 12.49 -6.00
N TYR A 416 -3.20 13.41 -6.97
CA TYR A 416 -2.54 13.21 -8.26
C TYR A 416 -1.15 13.87 -8.30
N LEU A 417 -1.01 15.05 -7.69
CA LEU A 417 0.20 15.86 -7.78
C LEU A 417 1.35 15.28 -6.97
N LEU A 418 1.09 14.77 -5.76
CA LEU A 418 2.16 14.26 -4.89
C LEU A 418 2.79 12.96 -5.42
N PRO A 419 2.02 11.97 -5.92
CA PRO A 419 2.61 10.81 -6.59
C PRO A 419 3.39 11.19 -7.85
N LYS A 420 2.89 12.15 -8.65
CA LYS A 420 3.60 12.65 -9.84
C LYS A 420 4.89 13.38 -9.45
N PHE A 421 4.87 14.15 -8.38
CA PHE A 421 6.04 14.81 -7.82
C PHE A 421 7.09 13.79 -7.36
N PHE A 422 6.70 12.76 -6.59
CA PHE A 422 7.61 11.69 -6.20
C PHE A 422 8.29 11.04 -7.41
N LYS A 423 7.51 10.71 -8.46
CA LYS A 423 8.05 10.17 -9.72
C LYS A 423 9.00 11.13 -10.44
N THR A 424 8.81 12.44 -10.28
CA THR A 424 9.70 13.47 -10.86
C THR A 424 11.03 13.52 -10.11
N LEU A 425 11.03 13.23 -8.82
CA LEU A 425 12.25 13.20 -7.99
C LEU A 425 13.03 11.91 -8.14
N ASN A 426 12.33 10.78 -8.28
CA ASN A 426 12.93 9.46 -8.43
C ASN A 426 13.82 9.40 -9.68
N GLY A 427 15.06 8.95 -9.51
CA GLY A 427 16.05 8.85 -10.57
C GLY A 427 16.69 10.19 -10.95
N THR A 428 16.53 11.25 -10.16
CA THR A 428 17.30 12.50 -10.33
C THR A 428 17.72 13.09 -8.99
N PHE A 429 16.74 13.35 -8.13
CA PHE A 429 16.96 13.88 -6.77
C PHE A 429 17.01 12.76 -5.72
N LEU A 430 16.40 11.62 -6.02
CA LEU A 430 16.23 10.49 -5.12
C LEU A 430 16.69 9.20 -5.81
N ASP A 431 17.36 8.31 -5.07
CA ASP A 431 17.78 7.00 -5.57
C ASP A 431 16.55 6.22 -6.12
N PRO A 432 16.62 5.68 -7.35
CA PRO A 432 15.56 4.85 -7.94
C PRO A 432 15.05 3.71 -7.05
N LYS A 433 15.88 3.18 -6.16
CA LYS A 433 15.56 2.10 -5.23
C LYS A 433 14.57 2.52 -4.14
N VAL A 434 14.39 3.83 -3.89
CA VAL A 434 13.45 4.31 -2.88
C VAL A 434 12.01 4.09 -3.37
N PRO A 435 11.20 3.28 -2.66
CA PRO A 435 9.83 2.98 -3.08
C PRO A 435 8.94 4.20 -2.93
N ILE A 436 7.86 4.25 -3.73
CA ILE A 436 6.87 5.32 -3.64
C ILE A 436 6.32 5.43 -2.20
N LEU A 437 6.47 6.62 -1.64
CA LEU A 437 5.96 7.00 -0.33
C LEU A 437 4.57 7.63 -0.49
N SER A 438 3.54 6.83 -0.31
CA SER A 438 2.15 7.31 -0.35
C SER A 438 1.85 8.20 0.87
N PRO A 439 0.87 9.11 0.78
CA PRO A 439 0.36 9.83 1.94
C PRO A 439 -0.04 8.92 3.11
N ARG A 440 -0.52 7.70 2.82
CA ARG A 440 -0.87 6.70 3.83
C ARG A 440 0.36 6.13 4.53
N LYS A 441 1.41 5.77 3.78
CA LYS A 441 2.70 5.32 4.36
C LYS A 441 3.30 6.41 5.23
N MET A 442 3.29 7.65 4.76
CA MET A 442 3.82 8.79 5.52
C MET A 442 3.07 9.02 6.82
N ARG A 443 1.74 9.00 6.75
CA ARG A 443 0.88 9.10 7.93
C ARG A 443 1.09 7.94 8.91
N LYS A 444 1.30 6.72 8.42
CA LYS A 444 1.61 5.56 9.25
C LYS A 444 2.96 5.69 9.93
N HIS A 445 3.99 6.09 9.19
CA HIS A 445 5.31 6.35 9.74
C HIS A 445 5.26 7.42 10.86
N LYS A 446 4.51 8.52 10.66
CA LYS A 446 4.29 9.52 11.72
C LYS A 446 3.64 8.91 12.96
N SER A 447 2.59 8.11 12.78
CA SER A 447 1.92 7.44 13.91
C SER A 447 2.86 6.52 14.69
N LEU A 448 3.70 5.75 13.99
CA LEU A 448 4.69 4.89 14.63
C LEU A 448 5.78 5.67 15.36
N GLY A 449 6.23 6.79 14.80
CA GLY A 449 7.14 7.70 15.49
C GLY A 449 6.56 8.25 16.80
N MET A 450 5.26 8.56 16.83
CA MET A 450 4.58 9.00 18.05
C MET A 450 4.45 7.86 19.08
N HIS A 451 4.11 6.65 18.65
CA HIS A 451 4.06 5.47 19.52
C HIS A 451 5.44 5.12 20.08
N ALA A 452 6.49 5.19 19.26
CA ALA A 452 7.87 4.99 19.70
C ALA A 452 8.33 6.05 20.71
N ALA A 453 7.77 7.26 20.64
CA ALA A 453 7.97 8.32 21.62
C ALA A 453 7.07 8.19 22.87
N ALA A 454 6.45 7.03 23.09
CA ALA A 454 5.56 6.72 24.20
C ALA A 454 4.33 7.65 24.32
N VAL A 455 3.88 8.25 23.21
CA VAL A 455 2.66 9.05 23.19
C VAL A 455 1.45 8.12 23.26
N SER A 456 0.48 8.46 24.12
CA SER A 456 -0.70 7.62 24.34
C SER A 456 -1.51 7.38 23.04
N PRO A 457 -2.09 6.18 22.84
CA PRO A 457 -2.88 5.89 21.64
C PRO A 457 -4.07 6.83 21.41
N SER A 458 -4.65 7.40 22.47
CA SER A 458 -5.73 8.39 22.38
C SER A 458 -5.23 9.74 21.85
N THR A 459 -4.06 10.20 22.32
CA THR A 459 -3.41 11.42 21.81
C THR A 459 -2.98 11.26 20.35
N VAL A 460 -2.44 10.10 19.96
CA VAL A 460 -2.09 9.82 18.55
C VAL A 460 -3.34 9.84 17.66
N ALA A 461 -4.41 9.17 18.10
CA ALA A 461 -5.69 9.14 17.39
C ALA A 461 -6.30 10.54 17.21
N ALA A 462 -6.27 11.36 18.27
CA ALA A 462 -6.71 12.75 18.22
C ALA A 462 -5.87 13.58 17.25
N THR A 463 -4.54 13.52 17.36
CA THR A 463 -3.59 14.26 16.50
C THR A 463 -3.77 13.96 15.02
N LEU A 464 -4.06 12.70 14.70
CA LEU A 464 -4.27 12.27 13.31
C LEU A 464 -5.74 12.34 12.88
N ASN A 465 -6.68 12.67 13.76
CA ASN A 465 -8.12 12.73 13.45
C ASN A 465 -8.72 11.36 13.01
N HIS A 466 -8.38 10.27 13.72
CA HIS A 466 -9.01 8.94 13.60
C HIS A 466 -9.45 8.38 14.96
N SER A 467 -10.20 7.28 14.98
CA SER A 467 -10.62 6.64 16.23
C SER A 467 -9.51 5.79 16.83
N VAL A 468 -9.52 5.59 18.16
CA VAL A 468 -8.53 4.75 18.86
C VAL A 468 -8.49 3.33 18.27
N ALA A 469 -9.66 2.75 17.96
CA ALA A 469 -9.76 1.43 17.32
C ALA A 469 -9.03 1.36 15.96
N VAL A 470 -9.09 2.43 15.16
CA VAL A 470 -8.35 2.52 13.88
C VAL A 470 -6.85 2.70 14.12
N ASN A 471 -6.47 3.42 15.18
CA ASN A 471 -5.06 3.58 15.57
C ASN A 471 -4.42 2.23 15.90
N LEU A 472 -5.09 1.45 16.75
CA LEU A 472 -4.62 0.14 17.19
C LEU A 472 -4.56 -0.86 16.02
N SER A 473 -5.62 -0.95 15.22
CA SER A 473 -5.70 -1.94 14.14
C SER A 473 -4.87 -1.63 12.89
N THR A 474 -4.58 -0.35 12.59
CA THR A 474 -3.97 0.04 11.30
C THR A 474 -2.58 0.68 11.46
N TYR A 475 -2.32 1.30 12.61
CA TYR A 475 -1.19 2.20 12.82
C TYR A 475 -0.26 1.79 13.96
N SER A 476 -0.46 0.61 14.55
CA SER A 476 0.36 0.10 15.67
C SER A 476 1.31 -1.05 15.27
N ASP A 477 1.38 -1.38 13.98
CA ASP A 477 2.32 -2.41 13.48
C ASP A 477 3.77 -1.91 13.59
N ALA A 478 4.67 -2.74 14.13
CA ALA A 478 6.11 -2.44 14.17
C ALA A 478 6.66 -2.08 12.77
N ASN A 479 7.60 -1.13 12.71
CA ASN A 479 8.28 -0.80 11.46
C ASN A 479 9.25 -1.92 11.04
N PRO A 480 9.66 -2.02 9.75
CA PRO A 480 10.53 -3.09 9.30
C PRO A 480 11.84 -3.18 10.08
N GLU A 481 12.41 -2.05 10.46
CA GLU A 481 13.65 -2.00 11.24
C GLU A 481 13.47 -2.52 12.67
N GLN A 482 12.35 -2.22 13.33
CA GLN A 482 11.97 -2.76 14.63
C GLN A 482 11.75 -4.26 14.55
N GLN A 483 11.03 -4.73 13.53
CA GLN A 483 10.86 -6.17 13.29
C GLN A 483 12.21 -6.86 13.08
N GLU A 484 13.08 -6.31 12.22
CA GLU A 484 14.42 -6.83 11.98
C GLU A 484 15.25 -6.87 13.28
N ALA A 485 15.16 -5.85 14.13
CA ALA A 485 15.85 -5.79 15.42
C ALA A 485 15.30 -6.81 16.44
N GLU A 486 13.98 -6.89 16.59
CA GLU A 486 13.29 -7.83 17.49
C GLU A 486 13.56 -9.29 17.09
N PHE A 487 13.40 -9.62 15.80
CA PHE A 487 13.78 -10.93 15.28
C PHE A 487 15.28 -11.18 15.45
N GLY A 488 16.12 -10.18 15.20
CA GLY A 488 17.57 -10.28 15.38
C GLY A 488 17.95 -10.66 16.81
N GLN A 489 17.36 -10.02 17.82
CA GLN A 489 17.57 -10.33 19.24
C GLN A 489 17.07 -11.74 19.57
N PHE A 490 15.86 -12.10 19.13
CA PHE A 490 15.30 -13.44 19.32
C PHE A 490 16.24 -14.53 18.77
N TRP A 491 16.70 -14.41 17.52
CA TRP A 491 17.58 -15.39 16.90
C TRP A 491 18.97 -15.44 17.54
N GLN A 492 19.48 -14.31 18.04
CA GLN A 492 20.73 -14.30 18.80
C GLN A 492 20.59 -15.03 20.14
N ALA A 493 19.48 -14.84 20.86
CA ALA A 493 19.18 -15.56 22.10
C ALA A 493 19.08 -17.08 21.85
N MET A 494 18.36 -17.49 20.81
CA MET A 494 18.24 -18.91 20.43
C MET A 494 19.59 -19.55 20.10
N ARG A 495 20.45 -18.87 19.31
CA ARG A 495 21.80 -19.36 19.00
C ARG A 495 22.70 -19.49 20.23
N ARG A 496 22.65 -18.53 21.15
CA ARG A 496 23.42 -18.58 22.40
C ARG A 496 22.98 -19.73 23.28
N ALA A 497 21.68 -19.93 23.44
CA ALA A 497 21.14 -21.04 24.22
C ALA A 497 21.52 -22.41 23.64
N ALA A 498 21.49 -22.57 22.33
CA ALA A 498 21.96 -23.77 21.66
C ALA A 498 23.46 -24.02 21.86
N LYS A 499 24.27 -22.96 21.81
CA LYS A 499 25.71 -23.03 22.13
C LYS A 499 25.95 -23.48 23.57
N VAL A 500 25.18 -22.97 24.53
CA VAL A 500 25.26 -23.39 25.93
C VAL A 500 24.88 -24.86 26.10
N ALA A 501 23.85 -25.34 25.41
CA ALA A 501 23.50 -26.76 25.40
C ALA A 501 24.63 -27.62 24.81
N PHE A 502 25.27 -27.15 23.72
CA PHE A 502 26.45 -27.79 23.14
C PHE A 502 27.66 -27.80 24.08
N GLU A 503 27.96 -26.70 24.79
CA GLU A 503 29.06 -26.65 25.76
C GLU A 503 28.81 -27.61 26.93
N ARG A 504 27.56 -27.75 27.37
CA ARG A 504 27.16 -28.65 28.47
C ARG A 504 27.13 -30.12 28.08
N SER A 505 26.86 -30.45 26.81
CA SER A 505 26.88 -31.83 26.30
C SER A 505 28.26 -32.49 26.44
N GLN A 506 29.32 -31.70 26.54
CA GLN A 506 30.69 -32.17 26.72
C GLN A 506 31.00 -32.60 28.16
N ARG A 507 30.15 -32.29 29.14
CA ARG A 507 30.36 -32.70 30.53
C ARG A 507 30.12 -34.21 30.65
N PRO A 508 30.97 -34.98 31.35
CA PRO A 508 30.77 -36.41 31.56
C PRO A 508 29.41 -36.70 32.22
N ALA A 509 28.79 -37.85 31.89
CA ALA A 509 27.43 -38.20 32.33
C ALA A 509 27.34 -38.68 33.79
N GLU A 510 28.47 -38.92 34.46
CA GLU A 510 28.53 -39.43 35.83
C GLU A 510 27.85 -38.48 36.83
N GLY A 511 26.86 -39.00 37.57
CA GLY A 511 26.12 -38.26 38.60
C GLY A 511 24.93 -37.42 38.10
N LYS A 512 24.57 -37.48 36.82
CA LYS A 512 23.43 -36.73 36.24
C LYS A 512 22.13 -37.53 36.26
N ILE A 513 21.01 -36.82 36.36
CA ILE A 513 19.66 -37.40 36.44
C ILE A 513 19.03 -37.45 35.05
N PRO A 514 18.56 -38.62 34.57
CA PRO A 514 17.88 -38.72 33.28
C PRO A 514 16.52 -38.03 33.33
N THR A 515 16.17 -37.35 32.24
CA THR A 515 14.88 -36.65 32.06
C THR A 515 14.21 -37.13 30.77
N ALA A 516 12.94 -36.77 30.57
CA ALA A 516 12.20 -37.11 29.36
C ALA A 516 12.74 -36.43 28.08
N ALA A 517 13.58 -35.41 28.21
CA ALA A 517 14.10 -34.63 27.09
C ALA A 517 15.64 -34.58 27.03
N GLY A 518 16.34 -35.38 27.85
CA GLY A 518 17.80 -35.34 27.99
C GLY A 518 18.25 -35.70 29.41
N HIS A 519 19.16 -34.94 29.99
CA HIS A 519 19.68 -35.07 31.35
C HIS A 519 19.64 -33.76 32.15
N CYS A 520 19.81 -33.85 33.47
CA CYS A 520 19.78 -32.73 34.40
C CYS A 520 20.85 -32.88 35.51
N ASP A 521 21.47 -31.77 35.91
CA ASP A 521 22.43 -31.71 37.03
C ASP A 521 21.90 -30.98 38.29
N GLY A 522 20.63 -30.57 38.29
CA GLY A 522 19.98 -29.80 39.37
C GLY A 522 18.48 -30.06 39.48
N PHE A 523 18.09 -31.32 39.68
CA PHE A 523 16.67 -31.72 39.77
C PHE A 523 15.96 -31.01 40.93
N ASN A 524 14.68 -30.61 40.71
CA ASN A 524 13.88 -29.77 41.61
C ASN A 524 14.42 -28.35 41.89
N GLN A 525 15.39 -27.88 41.11
CA GLN A 525 15.89 -26.50 41.17
C GLN A 525 15.77 -25.84 39.79
N PRO A 526 14.55 -25.57 39.28
CA PRO A 526 14.39 -24.94 37.98
C PRO A 526 14.92 -23.50 38.00
N ILE A 527 16.00 -23.25 37.26
CA ILE A 527 16.56 -21.91 37.08
C ILE A 527 16.40 -21.51 35.61
N PRO A 528 15.69 -20.41 35.29
CA PRO A 528 15.60 -19.91 33.92
C PRO A 528 16.98 -19.54 33.38
N ALA A 529 17.31 -20.00 32.17
CA ALA A 529 18.57 -19.63 31.55
C ALA A 529 18.62 -18.13 31.30
N ARG A 530 19.58 -17.44 31.95
CA ARG A 530 19.71 -15.97 31.96
C ARG A 530 19.75 -15.32 30.56
N ASP A 531 20.19 -16.06 29.54
CA ASP A 531 20.37 -15.57 28.17
C ASP A 531 19.12 -15.62 27.28
N LEU A 532 17.98 -16.10 27.81
CA LEU A 532 16.77 -16.38 27.01
C LEU A 532 15.75 -15.24 26.96
N GLY A 533 15.94 -14.15 27.70
CA GLY A 533 14.95 -13.08 27.80
C GLY A 533 13.63 -13.57 28.40
N ALA A 534 12.52 -12.87 28.14
CA ALA A 534 11.19 -13.34 28.54
C ALA A 534 10.76 -14.50 27.62
N VAL A 535 10.64 -15.71 28.20
CA VAL A 535 10.29 -16.94 27.49
C VAL A 535 8.86 -17.36 27.82
N SER A 536 8.12 -17.85 26.83
CA SER A 536 6.70 -18.21 26.97
C SER A 536 6.48 -19.45 27.85
N ILE A 537 7.52 -20.26 28.04
CA ILE A 537 7.51 -21.48 28.85
C ILE A 537 8.49 -21.30 30.01
N GLU A 538 7.95 -21.21 31.22
CA GLU A 538 8.78 -21.19 32.43
C GLU A 538 9.36 -22.59 32.72
N PRO A 539 10.63 -22.68 33.17
CA PRO A 539 11.22 -23.95 33.53
C PRO A 539 10.47 -24.58 34.70
N ASN A 540 9.94 -25.79 34.49
CA ASN A 540 9.23 -26.54 35.51
C ASN A 540 9.59 -28.03 35.38
N CYS A 541 10.17 -28.61 36.44
CA CYS A 541 10.56 -30.03 36.46
C CYS A 541 9.37 -30.98 36.22
N GLY A 542 8.14 -30.55 36.47
CA GLY A 542 6.92 -31.33 36.21
C GLY A 542 6.39 -31.25 34.78
N SER A 543 6.72 -30.22 34.01
CA SER A 543 6.25 -30.07 32.61
C SER A 543 7.13 -30.82 31.62
N GLN A 544 8.37 -31.14 31.99
CA GLN A 544 9.40 -31.89 31.24
C GLN A 544 9.90 -31.22 29.97
N TYR A 545 9.05 -30.58 29.16
CA TYR A 545 9.48 -29.71 28.07
C TYR A 545 10.05 -28.37 28.58
N GLY A 546 9.66 -27.93 29.78
CA GLY A 546 10.25 -26.77 30.44
C GLY A 546 11.74 -26.92 30.76
N CYS A 547 12.25 -28.16 30.80
CA CYS A 547 13.68 -28.44 30.99
C CYS A 547 14.53 -27.75 29.92
N LEU A 548 14.06 -27.65 28.68
CA LEU A 548 14.80 -27.02 27.59
C LEU A 548 15.22 -25.57 27.91
N TYR A 549 14.47 -24.88 28.76
CA TYR A 549 14.68 -23.48 29.17
C TYR A 549 15.46 -23.32 30.49
N CYS A 550 15.93 -24.42 31.08
CA CYS A 550 16.60 -24.45 32.38
C CYS A 550 18.14 -24.36 32.28
N GLU A 551 18.80 -23.73 33.26
CA GLU A 551 20.26 -23.74 33.39
C GLU A 551 20.84 -25.12 33.70
N HIS A 552 20.04 -26.03 34.25
CA HIS A 552 20.47 -27.39 34.61
C HIS A 552 20.29 -28.42 33.49
N TYR A 553 19.76 -28.00 32.33
CA TYR A 553 19.50 -28.90 31.22
C TYR A 553 20.77 -29.24 30.44
N ILE A 554 20.90 -30.54 30.15
CA ILE A 554 22.02 -31.15 29.45
C ILE A 554 21.44 -32.11 28.41
N CYS A 555 21.94 -32.04 27.18
CA CYS A 555 21.59 -32.98 26.12
C CYS A 555 22.88 -33.51 25.52
N HIS A 556 23.18 -34.79 25.69
CA HIS A 556 24.36 -35.41 25.09
C HIS A 556 24.12 -35.67 23.60
N SER A 557 25.20 -35.85 22.84
CA SER A 557 25.14 -36.16 21.39
C SER A 557 24.99 -37.67 21.13
N ASP A 558 24.45 -38.43 22.08
CA ASP A 558 24.25 -39.87 21.96
C ASP A 558 22.85 -40.18 21.40
N GLU A 559 22.65 -41.45 21.00
CA GLU A 559 21.37 -41.87 20.44
C GLU A 559 20.22 -41.66 21.44
N GLU A 560 20.47 -41.86 22.74
CA GLU A 560 19.45 -41.79 23.77
C GLU A 560 18.88 -40.38 23.93
N ASP A 561 19.72 -39.36 24.12
CA ASP A 561 19.25 -37.99 24.32
C ASP A 561 18.70 -37.37 23.03
N LEU A 562 19.28 -37.71 21.88
CA LEU A 562 18.75 -37.32 20.58
C LEU A 562 17.37 -37.95 20.33
N HIS A 563 17.17 -39.24 20.67
CA HIS A 563 15.87 -39.89 20.52
C HIS A 563 14.81 -39.28 21.43
N LYS A 564 15.16 -38.89 22.66
CA LYS A 564 14.27 -38.17 23.59
C LYS A 564 13.83 -36.82 23.05
N ILE A 565 14.75 -35.98 22.58
CA ILE A 565 14.42 -34.61 22.14
C ILE A 565 13.65 -34.60 20.81
N VAL A 566 13.96 -35.52 19.89
CA VAL A 566 13.22 -35.69 18.63
C VAL A 566 11.83 -36.28 18.89
N SER A 567 11.71 -37.24 19.82
CA SER A 567 10.39 -37.76 20.26
C SER A 567 9.51 -36.66 20.87
N LEU A 568 10.08 -35.78 21.68
CA LEU A 568 9.40 -34.61 22.19
C LEU A 568 8.91 -33.71 21.04
N GLN A 569 9.76 -33.43 20.04
CA GLN A 569 9.40 -32.61 18.88
C GLN A 569 8.21 -33.19 18.10
N TYR A 570 8.18 -34.51 17.91
CA TYR A 570 7.08 -35.20 17.26
C TYR A 570 5.77 -34.99 18.01
N VAL A 571 5.75 -35.26 19.32
CA VAL A 571 4.55 -35.13 20.15
C VAL A 571 4.05 -33.68 20.17
N ILE A 572 4.94 -32.69 20.28
CA ILE A 572 4.58 -31.28 20.24
C ILE A 572 3.94 -30.92 18.89
N ASN A 573 4.53 -31.36 17.77
CA ASN A 573 4.02 -31.05 16.45
C ASN A 573 2.65 -31.71 16.20
N ALA A 574 2.43 -32.91 16.74
CA ALA A 574 1.13 -33.60 16.70
C ALA A 574 0.08 -32.82 17.52
N VAL A 575 0.39 -32.46 18.76
CA VAL A 575 -0.48 -31.64 19.65
C VAL A 575 -0.79 -30.28 19.02
N ARG A 576 0.19 -29.63 18.39
CA ARG A 576 -0.01 -28.35 17.69
C ARG A 576 -1.00 -28.46 16.54
N LYS A 577 -1.00 -29.56 15.79
CA LYS A 577 -1.91 -29.78 14.65
C LYS A 577 -3.34 -30.13 15.07
N ALA A 578 -3.49 -30.85 16.18
CA ALA A 578 -4.79 -31.34 16.65
C ALA A 578 -5.50 -30.40 17.65
N ALA A 579 -4.85 -29.33 18.10
CA ALA A 579 -5.42 -28.42 19.10
C ALA A 579 -6.62 -27.60 18.55
N PRO A 580 -7.76 -27.54 19.28
CA PRO A 580 -8.91 -26.71 18.90
C PRO A 580 -8.59 -25.21 18.92
N ASP A 581 -7.80 -24.78 19.92
CA ASP A 581 -7.25 -23.43 19.99
C ASP A 581 -5.89 -23.39 19.28
N THR A 582 -5.97 -23.25 17.95
CA THR A 582 -4.80 -23.14 17.08
C THR A 582 -3.93 -21.94 17.41
N THR A 583 -4.49 -20.86 17.98
CA THR A 583 -3.72 -19.63 18.29
C THR A 583 -2.87 -19.83 19.54
N HIS A 584 -3.45 -20.38 20.60
CA HIS A 584 -2.72 -20.69 21.83
C HIS A 584 -1.67 -21.79 21.62
N ALA A 585 -2.03 -22.85 20.88
CA ALA A 585 -1.10 -23.93 20.58
C ALA A 585 0.07 -23.46 19.69
N GLU A 586 -0.19 -22.63 18.68
CA GLU A 586 0.85 -22.05 17.84
C GLU A 586 1.78 -21.12 18.65
N ALA A 587 1.25 -20.33 19.58
CA ALA A 587 2.05 -19.45 20.43
C ALA A 587 3.00 -20.22 21.35
N LEU A 588 2.54 -21.32 21.96
CA LEU A 588 3.33 -22.08 22.95
C LEU A 588 4.32 -23.06 22.30
N TYR A 589 3.86 -23.83 21.31
CA TYR A 589 4.58 -25.00 20.82
C TYR A 589 5.52 -24.71 19.64
N LYS A 590 5.30 -23.61 18.92
CA LYS A 590 6.17 -23.20 17.82
C LYS A 590 7.56 -22.83 18.32
N GLU A 591 7.63 -22.05 19.39
CA GLU A 591 8.90 -21.63 20.00
C GLU A 591 9.71 -22.84 20.49
N LEU A 592 9.03 -23.79 21.13
CA LEU A 592 9.60 -25.05 21.61
C LEU A 592 10.17 -25.91 20.48
N SER A 593 9.44 -26.03 19.37
CA SER A 593 9.89 -26.79 18.20
C SER A 593 11.12 -26.16 17.54
N ILE A 594 11.14 -24.83 17.39
CA ILE A 594 12.31 -24.07 16.90
C ILE A 594 13.51 -24.32 17.82
N ARG A 595 13.32 -24.25 19.14
CA ARG A 595 14.40 -24.46 20.11
C ARG A 595 15.04 -25.85 19.97
N ILE A 596 14.24 -26.89 19.78
CA ILE A 596 14.73 -28.25 19.57
C ILE A 596 15.60 -28.33 18.32
N GLU A 597 15.18 -27.71 17.20
CA GLU A 597 15.99 -27.66 15.98
C GLU A 597 17.34 -26.97 16.20
N PHE A 598 17.36 -25.85 16.92
CA PHE A 598 18.60 -25.15 17.24
C PHE A 598 19.55 -26.00 18.09
N ILE A 599 19.03 -26.75 19.07
CA ILE A 599 19.84 -27.68 19.88
C ILE A 599 20.38 -28.82 19.01
N LEU A 600 19.55 -29.43 18.17
CA LEU A 600 19.95 -30.49 17.25
C LEU A 600 21.00 -30.01 16.24
N GLU A 601 20.84 -28.82 15.67
CA GLU A 601 21.81 -28.23 14.74
C GLU A 601 23.13 -27.92 15.44
N ALA A 602 23.09 -27.44 16.69
CA ALA A 602 24.30 -27.19 17.47
C ALA A 602 25.04 -28.50 17.80
N LEU A 603 24.33 -29.56 18.17
CA LEU A 603 24.91 -30.89 18.43
C LEU A 603 25.44 -31.54 17.15
N GLY A 604 24.73 -31.41 16.02
CA GLY A 604 25.12 -31.94 14.71
C GLY A 604 26.42 -31.34 14.18
N LYS A 605 26.73 -30.08 14.51
CA LYS A 605 28.01 -29.42 14.18
C LYS A 605 29.23 -30.03 14.88
N ARG A 606 29.06 -31.00 15.77
CA ARG A 606 30.15 -31.66 16.49
C ARG A 606 31.01 -32.52 15.58
N SER A 607 30.38 -33.33 14.73
CA SER A 607 31.04 -34.17 13.74
C SER A 607 30.04 -34.68 12.72
N ASP A 608 30.53 -35.14 11.57
CA ASP A 608 29.68 -35.69 10.51
C ASP A 608 28.91 -36.93 10.97
N GLU A 609 29.48 -37.72 11.90
CA GLU A 609 28.82 -38.90 12.48
C GLU A 609 27.62 -38.52 13.35
N VAL A 610 27.75 -37.47 14.19
CA VAL A 610 26.63 -36.97 15.01
C VAL A 610 25.55 -36.37 14.12
N GLN A 611 25.92 -35.67 13.04
CA GLN A 611 24.95 -35.15 12.08
C GLN A 611 24.17 -36.28 11.40
N GLN A 612 24.85 -37.36 10.98
CA GLN A 612 24.20 -38.54 10.41
C GLN A 612 23.28 -39.22 11.43
N LEU A 613 23.69 -39.30 12.70
CA LEU A 613 22.88 -39.86 13.78
C LEU A 613 21.61 -39.04 14.03
N VAL A 614 21.71 -37.70 14.03
CA VAL A 614 20.54 -36.81 14.16
C VAL A 614 19.52 -37.06 13.04
N GLU A 615 19.99 -37.16 11.78
CA GLU A 615 19.09 -37.41 10.66
C GLU A 615 18.49 -38.82 10.71
N ALA A 616 19.26 -39.85 11.07
CA ALA A 616 18.74 -41.20 11.25
C ALA A 616 17.65 -41.27 12.32
N ILE A 617 17.82 -40.57 13.45
CA ILE A 617 16.83 -40.52 14.53
C ILE A 617 15.59 -39.72 14.11
N LYS A 618 15.74 -38.64 13.33
CA LYS A 618 14.58 -37.93 12.75
C LYS A 618 13.76 -38.84 11.85
N THR A 619 14.40 -39.61 10.96
CA THR A 619 13.70 -40.60 10.13
C THR A 619 12.99 -41.63 11.00
N LYS A 620 13.68 -42.20 11.99
CA LYS A 620 13.13 -43.17 12.94
C LYS A 620 11.86 -42.67 13.65
N VAL A 621 11.87 -41.42 14.11
CA VAL A 621 10.74 -40.84 14.84
C VAL A 621 9.63 -40.34 13.91
N PHE A 622 9.95 -39.56 12.88
CA PHE A 622 8.94 -38.88 12.05
C PHE A 622 8.38 -39.75 10.92
N GLU A 623 9.16 -40.69 10.38
CA GLU A 623 8.70 -41.59 9.32
C GLU A 623 8.22 -42.94 9.87
N TYR A 624 8.96 -43.52 10.82
CA TYR A 624 8.61 -44.84 11.38
C TYR A 624 7.76 -44.76 12.65
N GLY A 625 7.59 -43.57 13.25
CA GLY A 625 6.76 -43.37 14.43
C GLY A 625 7.34 -43.96 15.72
N GLU A 626 8.62 -44.31 15.73
CA GLU A 626 9.26 -44.95 16.88
C GLU A 626 9.65 -43.90 17.93
N LEU A 627 8.77 -43.68 18.90
CA LEU A 627 9.00 -42.77 20.03
C LEU A 627 9.69 -43.48 21.19
N THR A 628 10.35 -42.72 22.06
CA THR A 628 10.76 -43.27 23.37
C THR A 628 9.52 -43.70 24.18
N PRO A 629 9.63 -44.73 25.07
CA PRO A 629 8.50 -45.23 25.86
C PRO A 629 7.77 -44.15 26.66
N PHE A 630 8.52 -43.15 27.12
CA PHE A 630 7.96 -42.01 27.83
C PHE A 630 7.01 -41.18 26.96
N TRP A 631 7.46 -40.76 25.77
CA TRP A 631 6.70 -39.91 24.86
C TRP A 631 5.56 -40.65 24.15
N GLU A 632 5.72 -41.95 23.90
CA GLU A 632 4.65 -42.82 23.43
C GLU A 632 3.51 -42.91 24.45
N SER A 633 3.84 -43.14 25.73
CA SER A 633 2.84 -43.14 26.81
C SER A 633 2.13 -41.79 26.94
N ARG A 634 2.86 -40.68 26.72
CA ARG A 634 2.30 -39.33 26.75
C ARG A 634 1.35 -39.08 25.57
N LEU A 635 1.72 -39.51 24.37
CA LEU A 635 0.88 -39.37 23.16
C LEU A 635 -0.42 -40.18 23.32
N SER A 636 -0.32 -41.44 23.78
CA SER A 636 -1.49 -42.29 24.03
C SER A 636 -2.45 -41.71 25.08
N ARG A 637 -1.95 -40.96 26.07
CA ARG A 637 -2.82 -40.24 27.02
C ARG A 637 -3.63 -39.15 26.32
N TYR A 638 -3.04 -38.41 25.38
CA TYR A 638 -3.78 -37.41 24.62
C TYR A 638 -4.86 -38.06 23.72
N GLU A 639 -4.55 -39.20 23.11
CA GLU A 639 -5.53 -39.98 22.33
C GLU A 639 -6.71 -40.46 23.20
N LYS A 640 -6.43 -40.97 24.41
CA LYS A 640 -7.47 -41.35 25.38
C LYS A 640 -8.32 -40.19 25.87
N MET A 641 -7.79 -38.97 25.82
CA MET A 641 -8.53 -37.73 26.10
C MET A 641 -9.31 -37.21 24.88
N GLY A 642 -9.32 -37.95 23.77
CA GLY A 642 -10.11 -37.65 22.57
C GLY A 642 -9.38 -36.80 21.53
N VAL A 643 -8.06 -36.64 21.62
CA VAL A 643 -7.27 -35.90 20.63
C VAL A 643 -6.82 -36.87 19.52
N SER A 644 -7.28 -36.66 18.28
CA SER A 644 -6.85 -37.44 17.11
C SER A 644 -5.71 -36.76 16.38
N PHE A 645 -4.60 -37.47 16.12
CA PHE A 645 -3.36 -36.94 15.54
C PHE A 645 -3.14 -37.30 14.08
#